data_AF-A0A254TU91-F1
#
_entry.id   AF-A0A254TU91-F1
#
_cell.length_a   1.000
_cell.length_b   1.000
_cell.length_c   1.000
_cell.angle_alpha   90.00
_cell.angle_beta   90.00
_cell.angle_gamma   90.00
#
_symmetry.space_group_name_H-M   'P 1'
#
loop_
_entity.id
_entity.type
_entity.pdbx_description
1 polymer ?
#
loop_
_entity_poly.entity_id
_entity_poly.type
_entity_poly.pdbx_seq_one_letter_code
_entity_poly.pdbx_strand_id
1 'polypeptide(L)'
;MQANTRHRSTLPIYGPDRKNIKKSQIKFIRPAQMSLLARVTCYPPLGQITCHQRRSGSSGSTEPDTINFTVVLESSTSFPVQPWDIQIWHNISSSEWTATSLKSHGSPVAPLMNGSEEDYNYFRNVFSGKITLPSNAGHAQFTVRYRINPDAEWQWVNQQQGANDGVLVFGSQKPEFTSLETTPTDFKKYFEGMSADISIEPRKSESPGSNLWHLSGKAQPAHAGESGYKEVALGVPMSILRYFSLVRIWTPWLGPRHGQGKFELSEEAILCSFLRTDGVNIVLLGLSGKDNILTTFGSGENGEVIVKSLNDNAEPSTFQILASAAEDYEVAMSAIVYEARKLARPYAEQEASDTKRAPVSPPPDDIVVVEKDVKAQWMAEWYDGLTYCTWNGLGQDLTEEKILRGLDSLKSHGIQIANLIIDDNWQTLDDAESQFKRGWRQFEGNPAAFPKGFKQTIEAIRQRHPNVEHIAVWHAILGYWGGISAEGDLAKKYKTKRVEIKVPAVGGAISHAFENGSVLAIDPDDVQKFYDDFYRYLASIGVDSVKADAQFFLDLIKDPEDRRRFITAYQDAWSISTLKHFSSRAISCMSMFPQAIFHSQLPTTKPTIPLRNSDDFFPNIESSHPWHIFCNAHNALLTRYLNVVPDWDMFQTSHPYAGFHAAARCVSGGPVYITDEPGKHDVSLIDQMTAKTIHDGTVILRPSLIGRAMDIYHDYKEGHIVRVGTYTGWARTGSGILGLFNISTAEKSTITHLLDFPGIHQDSQGEYIIRAHTSGMIASDLRVPDTESSLVTVTLPPKGWEILTTYPTYTFDLKAKKRASTSTPTETKVSVLGLIGKMTGAAAIIFSDIYIEDNGRLRFDISLKALGTLGIYFSDLPDWSIDDNFMVMILGRPVPKKTVWKEGGDKGRVVAVDILTAWKEMGLKAGWSNDVLVEVFVG
;
A
#
# COMPACT_ATOMS: atom_id res chain seq x y z
N MET A 1 -17.44 -10.44 -20.94
CA MET A 1 -17.61 -10.32 -22.42
C MET A 1 -16.29 -9.85 -23.02
N GLN A 2 -15.89 -10.26 -24.23
CA GLN A 2 -14.51 -10.07 -24.72
C GLN A 2 -14.37 -9.09 -25.93
N ALA A 3 -15.30 -8.15 -26.09
CA ALA A 3 -15.46 -7.33 -27.29
C ALA A 3 -15.20 -5.82 -27.05
N ASN A 4 -13.93 -5.40 -27.19
CA ASN A 4 -13.48 -4.12 -27.78
C ASN A 4 -11.99 -3.80 -27.53
N THR A 5 -11.32 -4.47 -26.58
CA THR A 5 -9.91 -4.17 -26.22
C THR A 5 -8.90 -4.48 -27.34
N ARG A 6 -9.18 -5.44 -28.23
CA ARG A 6 -8.24 -5.97 -29.25
C ARG A 6 -7.73 -4.95 -30.29
N HIS A 7 -8.32 -3.75 -30.35
CA HIS A 7 -7.98 -2.72 -31.36
C HIS A 7 -7.54 -1.36 -30.77
N ARG A 8 -7.34 -1.24 -29.45
CA ARG A 8 -6.75 -0.02 -28.87
C ARG A 8 -5.24 0.01 -29.10
N SER A 9 -4.69 1.21 -29.33
CA SER A 9 -3.26 1.43 -29.45
C SER A 9 -2.56 1.21 -28.10
N THR A 10 -1.56 0.33 -28.07
CA THR A 10 -0.67 0.14 -26.92
C THR A 10 0.56 1.07 -26.97
N LEU A 11 0.57 2.05 -27.87
CA LEU A 11 1.63 3.05 -27.98
C LEU A 11 1.25 4.28 -27.14
N PRO A 12 2.20 4.88 -26.38
CA PRO A 12 1.92 6.06 -25.59
C PRO A 12 1.59 7.30 -26.44
N ILE A 13 0.88 8.26 -25.85
CA ILE A 13 0.48 9.50 -26.52
C ILE A 13 1.61 10.52 -26.44
N TYR A 14 2.12 10.92 -27.61
CA TYR A 14 3.11 11.99 -27.77
C TYR A 14 2.51 13.32 -28.27
N GLY A 15 1.23 13.33 -28.60
CA GLY A 15 0.52 14.43 -29.25
C GLY A 15 0.50 14.32 -30.79
N PRO A 16 -0.37 15.08 -31.46
CA PRO A 16 -0.65 14.89 -32.89
C PRO A 16 0.51 15.34 -33.79
N ASP A 17 0.75 14.59 -34.87
CA ASP A 17 1.75 14.96 -35.90
C ASP A 17 1.40 16.33 -36.51
N ARG A 18 2.29 17.30 -36.29
CA ARG A 18 2.18 18.69 -36.76
C ARG A 18 1.98 18.80 -38.28
N LYS A 19 2.29 17.76 -39.07
CA LYS A 19 2.07 17.70 -40.53
C LYS A 19 0.63 17.43 -40.94
N ASN A 20 -0.16 16.74 -40.12
CA ASN A 20 -1.47 16.18 -40.53
C ASN A 20 -2.68 17.01 -40.05
N ILE A 21 -2.45 18.18 -39.47
CA ILE A 21 -3.47 18.96 -38.75
C ILE A 21 -4.18 19.95 -39.68
N LYS A 22 -5.52 19.91 -39.67
CA LYS A 22 -6.37 20.90 -40.34
C LYS A 22 -6.11 22.30 -39.75
N LYS A 23 -5.75 23.27 -40.60
CA LYS A 23 -5.51 24.66 -40.17
C LYS A 23 -6.75 25.23 -39.45
N SER A 24 -6.57 25.72 -38.22
CA SER A 24 -7.64 26.33 -37.44
C SER A 24 -8.29 27.50 -38.19
N GLN A 25 -9.61 27.61 -38.09
CA GLN A 25 -10.38 28.69 -38.71
C GLN A 25 -10.45 29.95 -37.82
N ILE A 26 -10.00 29.87 -36.57
CA ILE A 26 -10.06 30.96 -35.59
C ILE A 26 -8.92 31.95 -35.88
N LYS A 27 -9.24 33.08 -36.49
CA LYS A 27 -8.25 34.05 -36.99
C LYS A 27 -7.70 35.05 -35.97
N PHE A 28 -8.40 35.29 -34.85
CA PHE A 28 -8.00 36.32 -33.87
C PHE A 28 -8.35 35.92 -32.44
N ILE A 29 -7.31 35.61 -31.66
CA ILE A 29 -7.29 35.63 -30.19
C ILE A 29 -5.94 36.28 -29.80
N ARG A 30 -5.89 37.08 -28.74
CA ARG A 30 -4.61 37.69 -28.30
C ARG A 30 -3.70 36.61 -27.71
N PRO A 31 -2.38 36.61 -27.97
CA PRO A 31 -1.45 35.62 -27.39
C PRO A 31 -1.60 35.48 -25.87
N ALA A 32 -1.69 36.61 -25.15
CA ALA A 32 -1.90 36.64 -23.70
C ALA A 32 -3.17 35.89 -23.22
N GLN A 33 -4.22 35.80 -24.04
CA GLN A 33 -5.42 35.01 -23.72
C GLN A 33 -5.24 33.51 -24.01
N MET A 34 -4.41 33.15 -25.00
CA MET A 34 -4.09 31.75 -25.30
C MET A 34 -3.17 31.14 -24.22
N SER A 35 -2.26 31.91 -23.62
CA SER A 35 -1.40 31.43 -22.54
C SER A 35 -2.13 31.13 -21.22
N LEU A 36 -3.37 31.64 -21.04
CA LEU A 36 -4.25 31.25 -19.92
C LEU A 36 -4.84 29.85 -20.08
N LEU A 37 -4.77 29.26 -21.29
CA LEU A 37 -5.38 27.97 -21.64
C LEU A 37 -4.32 26.87 -21.86
N ALA A 38 -3.12 27.08 -21.32
CA ALA A 38 -2.03 26.12 -21.33
C ALA A 38 -1.96 25.37 -19.99
N ARG A 39 -1.96 24.03 -20.05
CA ARG A 39 -1.68 23.15 -18.90
C ARG A 39 -0.17 22.99 -18.80
N VAL A 40 0.38 22.93 -17.59
CA VAL A 40 1.82 22.80 -17.38
C VAL A 40 2.10 21.78 -16.28
N THR A 41 2.77 20.68 -16.62
CA THR A 41 3.22 19.68 -15.65
C THR A 41 4.75 19.71 -15.57
N CYS A 42 5.32 19.57 -14.37
CA CYS A 42 6.77 19.67 -14.14
C CYS A 42 7.29 18.43 -13.41
N TYR A 43 8.52 18.03 -13.73
CA TYR A 43 9.35 17.15 -12.92
C TYR A 43 10.70 17.86 -12.65
N PRO A 44 11.15 17.99 -11.39
CA PRO A 44 10.44 17.67 -10.16
C PRO A 44 9.09 18.41 -10.02
N PRO A 45 8.11 17.83 -9.30
CA PRO A 45 6.75 18.36 -9.21
C PRO A 45 6.65 19.71 -8.50
N LEU A 46 5.70 20.54 -8.95
CA LEU A 46 5.34 21.81 -8.30
C LEU A 46 4.42 21.57 -7.10
N GLY A 47 4.55 22.42 -6.08
CA GLY A 47 3.77 22.38 -4.84
C GLY A 47 4.04 21.16 -3.96
N GLN A 48 5.07 20.37 -4.30
CA GLN A 48 5.47 19.15 -3.64
C GLN A 48 6.94 19.24 -3.21
N ILE A 49 7.34 18.37 -2.30
CA ILE A 49 8.73 18.22 -1.87
C ILE A 49 9.38 17.06 -2.61
N THR A 50 10.56 17.31 -3.17
CA THR A 50 11.43 16.30 -3.78
C THR A 50 12.73 16.20 -3.01
N CYS A 51 12.96 15.07 -2.35
CA CYS A 51 14.24 14.73 -1.73
C CYS A 51 15.17 14.14 -2.80
N HIS A 52 16.10 14.95 -3.31
CA HIS A 52 17.09 14.52 -4.28
C HIS A 52 18.26 13.84 -3.57
N GLN A 53 18.25 12.50 -3.61
CA GLN A 53 19.40 11.69 -3.25
C GLN A 53 20.54 11.97 -4.25
N ARG A 54 21.71 12.40 -3.76
CA ARG A 54 22.87 12.65 -4.62
C ARG A 54 23.46 11.34 -5.13
N ARG A 55 24.08 11.39 -6.31
CA ARG A 55 24.90 10.27 -6.80
C ARG A 55 26.06 10.04 -5.83
N SER A 56 26.12 8.86 -5.22
CA SER A 56 27.28 8.43 -4.43
C SER A 56 28.46 8.22 -5.37
N GLY A 57 29.27 9.26 -5.54
CA GLY A 57 30.38 9.27 -6.49
C GLY A 57 31.45 8.27 -6.10
N SER A 58 31.81 7.37 -7.02
CA SER A 58 33.12 6.72 -6.96
C SER A 58 34.18 7.82 -6.92
N SER A 59 35.09 7.73 -5.95
CA SER A 59 35.99 8.83 -5.58
C SER A 59 36.93 9.22 -6.72
N GLY A 60 36.50 10.18 -7.55
CA GLY A 60 37.17 10.59 -8.79
C GLY A 60 36.26 11.11 -9.91
N SER A 61 34.93 10.98 -9.83
CA SER A 61 34.02 11.52 -10.85
C SER A 61 34.04 13.07 -10.88
N THR A 62 34.40 13.66 -12.02
CA THR A 62 34.51 15.13 -12.20
C THR A 62 33.25 15.79 -12.77
N GLU A 63 32.15 15.07 -12.94
CA GLU A 63 30.89 15.66 -13.42
C GLU A 63 30.21 16.52 -12.33
N PRO A 64 29.61 17.67 -12.71
CA PRO A 64 28.86 18.49 -11.76
C PRO A 64 27.54 17.80 -11.36
N ASP A 65 27.33 17.72 -10.04
CA ASP A 65 26.09 17.21 -9.46
C ASP A 65 24.90 18.09 -9.88
N THR A 66 23.98 17.53 -10.66
CA THR A 66 22.99 18.27 -11.44
C THR A 66 21.63 17.60 -11.41
N ILE A 67 20.60 18.38 -11.14
CA ILE A 67 19.20 17.96 -11.26
C ILE A 67 18.63 18.35 -12.62
N ASN A 68 17.79 17.47 -13.17
CA ASN A 68 17.16 17.64 -14.48
C ASN A 68 15.71 18.10 -14.27
N PHE A 69 15.35 19.25 -14.82
CA PHE A 69 13.98 19.72 -14.91
C PHE A 69 13.39 19.32 -16.26
N THR A 70 12.18 18.76 -16.26
CA THR A 70 11.38 18.50 -17.45
C THR A 70 10.01 19.14 -17.28
N VAL A 71 9.60 19.98 -18.23
CA VAL A 71 8.30 20.65 -18.26
C VAL A 71 7.53 20.22 -19.51
N VAL A 72 6.30 19.77 -19.30
CA VAL A 72 5.33 19.44 -20.35
C VAL A 72 4.31 20.57 -20.39
N LEU A 73 4.22 21.28 -21.52
CA LEU A 73 3.20 22.28 -21.78
C LEU A 73 2.21 21.76 -22.83
N GLU A 74 0.94 21.69 -22.46
CA GLU A 74 -0.17 21.23 -23.31
C GLU A 74 -1.11 22.40 -23.65
N SER A 75 -1.34 22.66 -24.94
CA SER A 75 -2.21 23.75 -25.41
C SER A 75 -3.20 23.24 -26.46
N SER A 76 -4.49 23.57 -26.35
CA SER A 76 -5.54 22.96 -27.20
C SER A 76 -5.28 23.07 -28.70
N THR A 77 -5.57 22.00 -29.45
CA THR A 77 -5.52 21.93 -30.93
C THR A 77 -6.48 22.89 -31.63
N SER A 78 -7.43 23.48 -30.90
CA SER A 78 -8.33 24.54 -31.40
C SER A 78 -7.57 25.80 -31.85
N PHE A 79 -6.40 26.06 -31.24
CA PHE A 79 -5.58 27.23 -31.51
C PHE A 79 -4.39 26.92 -32.44
N PRO A 80 -3.79 27.90 -33.12
CA PRO A 80 -2.58 27.67 -33.91
C PRO A 80 -1.40 27.24 -33.03
N VAL A 81 -0.52 26.39 -33.57
CA VAL A 81 0.77 26.04 -32.93
C VAL A 81 1.54 27.31 -32.59
N GLN A 82 1.95 27.46 -31.34
CA GLN A 82 2.79 28.56 -30.88
C GLN A 82 4.23 28.09 -30.66
N PRO A 83 5.23 28.97 -30.83
CA PRO A 83 6.46 28.87 -30.05
C PRO A 83 6.12 29.04 -28.55
N TRP A 84 7.01 28.56 -27.67
CA TRP A 84 6.93 28.82 -26.23
C TRP A 84 8.34 28.98 -25.68
N ASP A 85 8.58 30.06 -24.94
CA ASP A 85 9.71 30.16 -24.01
C ASP A 85 9.25 29.59 -22.66
N ILE A 86 10.03 28.69 -22.06
CA ILE A 86 9.80 28.20 -20.68
C ILE A 86 11.08 28.37 -19.85
N GLN A 87 10.92 28.83 -18.62
CA GLN A 87 12.01 28.95 -17.64
C GLN A 87 11.60 28.33 -16.30
N ILE A 88 12.57 27.69 -15.64
CA ILE A 88 12.51 27.50 -14.20
C ILE A 88 13.01 28.79 -13.56
N TRP A 89 12.20 29.37 -12.68
CA TRP A 89 12.59 30.45 -11.78
C TRP A 89 12.91 29.80 -10.43
N HIS A 90 14.10 30.00 -9.87
CA HIS A 90 14.57 29.24 -8.70
C HIS A 90 15.60 29.96 -7.84
N ASN A 91 15.77 29.54 -6.58
CA ASN A 91 16.89 29.92 -5.72
C ASN A 91 17.86 28.74 -5.42
N ILE A 92 17.94 27.75 -6.33
CA ILE A 92 18.82 26.57 -6.20
C ILE A 92 20.32 26.93 -6.20
N SER A 93 20.75 27.80 -7.12
CA SER A 93 22.14 28.18 -7.33
C SER A 93 22.62 29.36 -6.47
N SER A 94 21.68 30.08 -5.85
CA SER A 94 21.88 31.38 -5.22
C SER A 94 20.66 31.70 -4.35
N SER A 95 20.85 32.36 -3.20
CA SER A 95 19.74 32.79 -2.35
C SER A 95 18.77 33.75 -3.06
N GLU A 96 19.27 34.55 -4.00
CA GLU A 96 18.47 35.33 -4.95
C GLU A 96 17.87 34.43 -6.04
N TRP A 97 16.61 34.68 -6.39
CA TRP A 97 15.91 33.95 -7.44
C TRP A 97 16.43 34.31 -8.83
N THR A 98 16.72 33.30 -9.64
CA THR A 98 17.30 33.41 -10.98
C THR A 98 16.51 32.58 -12.00
N ALA A 99 16.74 32.82 -13.29
CA ALA A 99 16.06 32.12 -14.39
C ALA A 99 16.99 31.14 -15.11
N THR A 100 16.63 29.86 -15.13
CA THR A 100 17.20 28.88 -16.07
C THR A 100 16.21 28.63 -17.21
N SER A 101 16.60 29.00 -18.44
CA SER A 101 15.81 28.69 -19.65
C SER A 101 15.90 27.20 -20.00
N LEU A 102 14.74 26.59 -20.25
CA LEU A 102 14.64 25.22 -20.73
C LEU A 102 14.71 25.16 -22.27
N LYS A 103 15.29 24.10 -22.80
CA LYS A 103 15.36 23.83 -24.25
C LYS A 103 14.20 22.95 -24.66
N SER A 104 13.56 23.22 -25.80
CA SER A 104 12.52 22.33 -26.33
C SER A 104 13.12 21.05 -26.92
N HIS A 105 12.53 19.90 -26.61
CA HIS A 105 12.91 18.61 -27.19
C HIS A 105 11.98 18.29 -28.36
N GLY A 106 12.56 17.94 -29.51
CA GLY A 106 11.85 17.28 -30.60
C GLY A 106 11.72 15.76 -30.43
N SER A 107 12.20 15.24 -29.29
CA SER A 107 12.26 13.82 -28.93
C SER A 107 11.04 13.43 -28.06
N PRO A 108 10.62 12.15 -28.02
CA PRO A 108 9.37 11.72 -27.36
C PRO A 108 9.48 11.62 -25.81
N VAL A 109 10.03 12.64 -25.15
CA VAL A 109 10.31 12.65 -23.70
C VAL A 109 9.02 12.67 -22.87
N ALA A 110 9.00 11.91 -21.78
CA ALA A 110 7.91 11.82 -20.81
C ALA A 110 6.51 11.58 -21.44
N PRO A 111 6.27 10.48 -22.20
CA PRO A 111 4.98 10.20 -22.84
C PRO A 111 3.76 10.26 -21.92
N LEU A 112 2.59 10.62 -22.45
CA LEU A 112 1.32 10.42 -21.74
C LEU A 112 0.88 8.95 -21.87
N MET A 113 0.63 8.31 -20.72
CA MET A 113 0.41 6.85 -20.63
C MET A 113 -1.06 6.42 -20.54
N ASN A 114 -2.01 7.36 -20.46
CA ASN A 114 -3.43 7.07 -20.33
C ASN A 114 -4.30 8.00 -21.20
N GLY A 115 -5.55 7.58 -21.44
CA GLY A 115 -6.46 8.23 -22.38
C GLY A 115 -6.50 7.54 -23.75
N SER A 116 -6.84 8.30 -24.79
CA SER A 116 -7.07 7.84 -26.16
C SER A 116 -6.48 8.85 -27.15
N GLU A 117 -5.78 8.38 -28.19
CA GLU A 117 -5.16 9.24 -29.21
C GLU A 117 -6.23 9.98 -30.05
N GLU A 118 -7.42 9.37 -30.22
CA GLU A 118 -8.54 9.97 -30.95
C GLU A 118 -9.17 11.16 -30.19
N ASP A 119 -9.14 11.11 -28.86
CA ASP A 119 -9.72 12.13 -27.97
C ASP A 119 -8.71 13.21 -27.54
N TYR A 120 -7.40 12.98 -27.76
CA TYR A 120 -6.32 13.85 -27.26
C TYR A 120 -6.16 15.16 -28.06
N ASN A 121 -6.96 16.16 -27.69
CA ASN A 121 -7.06 17.44 -28.40
C ASN A 121 -6.07 18.53 -27.91
N TYR A 122 -4.81 18.15 -27.67
CA TYR A 122 -3.76 19.06 -27.21
C TYR A 122 -2.45 18.96 -28.02
N PHE A 123 -1.84 20.10 -28.33
CA PHE A 123 -0.44 20.17 -28.72
C PHE A 123 0.44 19.98 -27.49
N ARG A 124 1.22 18.90 -27.49
CA ARG A 124 2.22 18.60 -26.46
C ARG A 124 3.57 19.21 -26.83
N ASN A 125 4.17 19.93 -25.90
CA ASN A 125 5.48 20.55 -26.06
C ASN A 125 6.32 20.23 -24.82
N VAL A 126 7.47 19.57 -25.00
CA VAL A 126 8.32 19.15 -23.89
C VAL A 126 9.61 19.98 -23.89
N PHE A 127 10.02 20.38 -22.70
CA PHE A 127 11.19 21.21 -22.47
C PHE A 127 12.02 20.63 -21.34
N SER A 128 13.35 20.61 -21.45
CA SER A 128 14.22 20.19 -20.35
C SER A 128 15.45 21.08 -20.17
N GLY A 129 16.11 20.93 -19.03
CA GLY A 129 17.31 21.67 -18.65
C GLY A 129 17.90 21.12 -17.37
N LYS A 130 19.20 21.37 -17.15
CA LYS A 130 19.94 20.89 -15.98
C LYS A 130 20.37 22.06 -15.11
N ILE A 131 20.26 21.92 -13.80
CA ILE A 131 20.66 22.92 -12.81
C ILE A 131 21.66 22.27 -11.85
N THR A 132 22.83 22.89 -11.69
CA THR A 132 23.86 22.42 -10.77
C THR A 132 23.44 22.66 -9.33
N LEU A 133 23.57 21.63 -8.49
CA LEU A 133 23.28 21.71 -7.07
C LEU A 133 24.48 22.29 -6.30
N PRO A 134 24.28 23.09 -5.24
CA PRO A 134 25.34 23.44 -4.30
C PRO A 134 26.00 22.19 -3.69
N SER A 135 27.28 22.26 -3.31
CA SER A 135 27.97 21.13 -2.65
C SER A 135 27.50 20.84 -1.21
N ASN A 136 26.96 21.87 -0.53
CA ASN A 136 26.44 21.76 0.83
C ASN A 136 25.02 21.17 0.84
N ALA A 137 24.64 20.56 1.96
CA ALA A 137 23.25 20.20 2.22
C ALA A 137 22.35 21.45 2.26
N GLY A 138 21.09 21.31 1.86
CA GLY A 138 20.14 22.42 1.85
C GLY A 138 18.81 22.10 1.20
N HIS A 139 18.00 23.15 1.05
CA HIS A 139 16.77 23.13 0.30
C HIS A 139 16.66 24.41 -0.54
N ALA A 140 15.82 24.35 -1.58
CA ALA A 140 15.55 25.45 -2.49
C ALA A 140 14.10 25.38 -2.98
N GLN A 141 13.60 26.52 -3.44
CA GLN A 141 12.29 26.66 -4.07
C GLN A 141 12.46 26.94 -5.57
N PHE A 142 11.49 26.45 -6.35
CA PHE A 142 11.41 26.70 -7.78
C PHE A 142 9.95 26.80 -8.25
N THR A 143 9.76 27.54 -9.34
CA THR A 143 8.47 27.67 -10.00
C THR A 143 8.66 27.75 -11.52
N VAL A 144 7.61 27.44 -12.28
CA VAL A 144 7.67 27.46 -13.75
C VAL A 144 7.01 28.74 -14.26
N ARG A 145 7.70 29.43 -15.17
CA ARG A 145 7.11 30.53 -15.97
C ARG A 145 7.27 30.29 -17.45
N TYR A 146 6.27 30.71 -18.22
CA TYR A 146 6.16 30.46 -19.65
C TYR A 146 5.54 31.64 -20.39
N ARG A 147 5.84 31.77 -21.69
CA ARG A 147 5.23 32.77 -22.59
C ARG A 147 5.31 32.29 -24.04
N ILE A 148 4.51 32.88 -24.92
CA ILE A 148 4.43 32.48 -26.33
C ILE A 148 5.65 32.97 -27.14
N ASN A 149 6.12 34.19 -26.91
CA ASN A 149 7.24 34.77 -27.66
C ASN A 149 7.99 35.82 -26.82
N PRO A 150 9.13 36.35 -27.30
CA PRO A 150 9.94 37.32 -26.55
C PRO A 150 9.23 38.62 -26.14
N ASP A 151 8.20 39.02 -26.88
CA ASP A 151 7.43 40.25 -26.68
C ASP A 151 6.21 40.06 -25.75
N ALA A 152 5.91 38.83 -25.36
CA ALA A 152 4.79 38.49 -24.47
C ALA A 152 5.17 38.51 -22.99
N GLU A 153 4.22 38.88 -22.14
CA GLU A 153 4.36 38.86 -20.68
C GLU A 153 4.47 37.43 -20.14
N TRP A 154 5.38 37.24 -19.17
CA TRP A 154 5.56 35.96 -18.48
C TRP A 154 4.32 35.57 -17.68
N GLN A 155 3.77 34.40 -17.99
CA GLN A 155 2.76 33.73 -17.18
C GLN A 155 3.44 32.79 -16.19
N TRP A 156 2.91 32.71 -14.98
CA TRP A 156 3.47 31.93 -13.88
C TRP A 156 2.51 30.81 -13.50
N VAL A 157 3.01 29.57 -13.40
CA VAL A 157 2.14 28.41 -13.13
C VAL A 157 1.47 28.51 -11.77
N ASN A 158 2.17 29.07 -10.77
CA ASN A 158 1.60 29.29 -9.44
C ASN A 158 0.41 30.27 -9.42
N GLN A 159 0.43 31.29 -10.30
CA GLN A 159 -0.67 32.24 -10.47
C GLN A 159 -1.80 31.68 -11.34
N GLN A 160 -1.48 30.96 -12.40
CA GLN A 160 -2.46 30.52 -13.41
C GLN A 160 -3.17 29.19 -13.08
N GLN A 161 -2.51 28.30 -12.33
CA GLN A 161 -3.03 26.96 -12.00
C GLN A 161 -3.18 26.74 -10.49
N GLY A 162 -2.87 27.75 -9.66
CA GLY A 162 -2.97 27.67 -8.20
C GLY A 162 -2.02 26.65 -7.55
N ALA A 163 -1.00 26.18 -8.27
CA ALA A 163 0.00 25.27 -7.74
C ALA A 163 1.00 26.05 -6.87
N ASN A 164 1.29 25.56 -5.66
CA ASN A 164 2.38 26.13 -4.86
C ASN A 164 3.73 25.94 -5.59
N ASP A 165 4.75 26.68 -5.17
CA ASP A 165 6.11 26.49 -5.69
C ASP A 165 6.64 25.11 -5.27
N GLY A 166 7.41 24.47 -6.15
CA GLY A 166 8.07 23.19 -5.87
C GLY A 166 9.24 23.38 -4.91
N VAL A 167 9.44 22.42 -4.01
CA VAL A 167 10.52 22.46 -3.02
C VAL A 167 11.47 21.31 -3.27
N LEU A 168 12.75 21.64 -3.47
CA LEU A 168 13.83 20.69 -3.64
C LEU A 168 14.64 20.60 -2.36
N VAL A 169 14.97 19.40 -1.90
CA VAL A 169 15.84 19.15 -0.73
C VAL A 169 16.97 18.23 -1.15
N PHE A 170 18.20 18.53 -0.76
CA PHE A 170 19.39 17.76 -1.13
C PHE A 170 20.37 17.67 0.04
N GLY A 171 20.89 16.45 0.28
CA GLY A 171 21.87 16.18 1.33
C GLY A 171 23.24 16.78 1.06
N SER A 172 24.25 16.39 1.83
CA SER A 172 25.64 16.79 1.64
C SER A 172 26.33 15.95 0.55
N GLN A 173 27.34 16.49 -0.15
CA GLN A 173 28.22 15.67 -1.01
C GLN A 173 29.13 14.70 -0.22
N LYS A 174 29.19 14.85 1.11
CA LYS A 174 29.79 13.88 2.04
C LYS A 174 28.68 13.28 2.90
N PRO A 175 28.41 11.95 2.83
CA PRO A 175 27.32 11.32 3.57
C PRO A 175 27.55 11.40 5.08
N GLU A 176 26.56 11.89 5.83
CA GLU A 176 26.72 12.22 7.26
C GLU A 176 26.72 10.95 8.14
N PHE A 177 26.00 9.92 7.71
CA PHE A 177 25.72 8.70 8.48
C PHE A 177 26.73 7.57 8.22
N THR A 178 28.02 7.92 8.19
CA THR A 178 29.14 6.98 7.94
C THR A 178 29.92 6.55 9.19
N SER A 179 29.65 7.16 10.35
CA SER A 179 30.26 6.74 11.62
C SER A 179 29.63 5.44 12.14
N LEU A 180 30.46 4.56 12.71
CA LEU A 180 30.01 3.39 13.47
C LEU A 180 29.70 3.72 14.94
N GLU A 181 30.14 4.89 15.41
CA GLU A 181 29.95 5.36 16.78
C GLU A 181 29.11 6.65 16.77
N THR A 182 28.06 6.65 17.60
CA THR A 182 27.12 7.77 17.77
C THR A 182 27.12 8.19 19.24
N THR A 183 26.98 9.48 19.51
CA THR A 183 26.98 10.02 20.88
C THR A 183 25.60 10.57 21.28
N PRO A 184 25.32 10.77 22.58
CA PRO A 184 24.15 11.54 23.02
C PRO A 184 24.14 12.98 22.47
N THR A 185 25.32 13.57 22.24
CA THR A 185 25.49 14.93 21.70
C THR A 185 25.01 15.02 20.25
N ASP A 186 25.21 13.97 19.45
CA ASP A 186 24.76 13.90 18.06
C ASP A 186 23.23 13.90 17.92
N PHE A 187 22.49 13.51 18.97
CA PHE A 187 21.04 13.69 19.00
C PHE A 187 20.64 15.13 19.34
N LYS A 188 21.35 15.76 20.30
CA LYS A 188 21.02 17.10 20.80
C LYS A 188 21.10 18.20 19.75
N LYS A 189 21.84 18.02 18.65
CA LYS A 189 21.85 18.97 17.51
C LYS A 189 20.50 19.08 16.78
N TYR A 190 19.59 18.12 16.98
CA TYR A 190 18.29 18.07 16.33
C TYR A 190 17.16 18.75 17.12
N PHE A 191 17.35 19.09 18.40
CA PHE A 191 16.31 19.65 19.28
C PHE A 191 16.84 20.78 20.16
N GLU A 192 16.16 21.93 20.15
CA GLU A 192 16.40 23.03 21.10
C GLU A 192 15.60 22.81 22.40
N GLY A 193 16.14 23.27 23.53
CA GLY A 193 15.44 23.23 24.81
C GLY A 193 15.20 21.83 25.40
N MET A 194 16.01 20.82 25.04
CA MET A 194 15.85 19.45 25.54
C MET A 194 15.83 19.36 27.07
N SER A 195 14.83 18.68 27.63
CA SER A 195 14.70 18.49 29.08
C SER A 195 15.80 17.60 29.67
N ALA A 196 16.24 17.93 30.90
CA ALA A 196 17.16 17.13 31.69
C ALA A 196 16.52 15.85 32.28
N ASP A 197 15.19 15.73 32.26
CA ASP A 197 14.45 14.54 32.72
C ASP A 197 14.58 13.33 31.78
N ILE A 198 15.20 13.50 30.60
CA ILE A 198 15.30 12.48 29.55
C ILE A 198 16.75 12.04 29.38
N SER A 199 17.01 10.76 29.66
CA SER A 199 18.25 10.07 29.30
C SER A 199 18.28 9.79 27.80
N ILE A 200 19.47 9.87 27.20
CA ILE A 200 19.72 9.61 25.77
C ILE A 200 20.89 8.63 25.68
N GLU A 201 20.61 7.39 25.27
CA GLU A 201 21.62 6.36 25.07
C GLU A 201 21.77 6.06 23.56
N PRO A 202 22.97 6.16 22.97
CA PRO A 202 23.18 5.70 21.60
C PRO A 202 22.99 4.18 21.51
N ARG A 203 22.49 3.73 20.36
CA ARG A 203 22.35 2.30 20.00
C ARG A 203 22.96 2.07 18.62
N LYS A 204 23.50 0.87 18.40
CA LYS A 204 24.03 0.49 17.10
C LYS A 204 22.88 0.14 16.15
N SER A 205 22.73 0.90 15.07
CA SER A 205 21.73 0.60 14.04
C SER A 205 22.09 -0.69 13.27
N GLU A 206 21.05 -1.44 12.91
CA GLU A 206 21.11 -2.56 11.95
C GLU A 206 20.66 -2.14 10.54
N SER A 207 20.31 -0.86 10.34
CA SER A 207 20.04 -0.27 9.03
C SER A 207 21.20 0.65 8.62
N PRO A 208 22.06 0.25 7.66
CA PRO A 208 23.21 1.06 7.24
C PRO A 208 22.81 2.44 6.72
N GLY A 209 23.55 3.48 7.11
CA GLY A 209 23.21 4.87 6.77
C GLY A 209 22.23 5.53 7.74
N SER A 210 22.07 5.01 8.96
CA SER A 210 21.29 5.65 10.03
C SER A 210 22.01 5.66 11.37
N ASN A 211 21.78 6.73 12.14
CA ASN A 211 22.08 6.80 13.56
C ASN A 211 20.83 6.40 14.37
N LEU A 212 21.01 5.84 15.56
CA LEU A 212 19.92 5.33 16.40
C LEU A 212 20.20 5.64 17.88
N TRP A 213 19.16 6.01 18.62
CA TRP A 213 19.20 6.31 20.05
C TRP A 213 17.97 5.73 20.77
N HIS A 214 18.18 5.29 22.00
CA HIS A 214 17.14 4.93 22.96
C HIS A 214 17.03 6.04 24.00
N LEU A 215 15.84 6.61 24.13
CA LEU A 215 15.54 7.69 25.05
C LEU A 215 14.61 7.19 26.14
N SER A 216 14.83 7.63 27.38
CA SER A 216 14.03 7.16 28.52
C SER A 216 13.90 8.20 29.64
N GLY A 217 12.85 8.05 30.45
CA GLY A 217 12.60 8.85 31.64
C GLY A 217 11.64 8.15 32.59
N LYS A 218 11.34 8.78 33.73
CA LYS A 218 10.52 8.17 34.79
C LYS A 218 9.10 8.71 34.82
N ALA A 219 8.14 7.79 34.83
CA ALA A 219 6.73 8.05 35.11
C ALA A 219 6.39 7.71 36.57
N GLN A 220 5.45 8.48 37.15
CA GLN A 220 4.97 8.26 38.52
C GLN A 220 4.16 6.96 38.64
N PRO A 221 3.99 6.37 39.83
CA PRO A 221 3.15 5.20 40.03
C PRO A 221 1.66 5.52 39.84
N ALA A 222 0.87 4.50 39.48
CA ALA A 222 -0.59 4.54 39.55
C ALA A 222 -1.07 4.66 41.01
N HIS A 223 -2.15 5.42 41.23
CA HIS A 223 -2.67 5.73 42.55
C HIS A 223 -4.19 5.91 42.52
N ALA A 224 -4.89 5.39 43.54
CA ALA A 224 -6.34 5.55 43.74
C ALA A 224 -7.25 5.22 42.54
N GLY A 225 -6.85 4.28 41.68
CA GLY A 225 -7.62 3.89 40.48
C GLY A 225 -7.31 4.70 39.21
N GLU A 226 -6.29 5.57 39.26
CA GLU A 226 -5.81 6.36 38.13
C GLU A 226 -4.35 6.00 37.80
N SER A 227 -3.98 6.08 36.52
CA SER A 227 -2.59 5.89 36.05
C SER A 227 -1.69 7.01 36.56
N GLY A 228 -0.44 6.69 36.86
CA GLY A 228 0.57 7.70 37.11
C GLY A 228 0.92 8.43 35.80
N TYR A 229 0.70 9.74 35.76
CA TYR A 229 0.97 10.56 34.58
C TYR A 229 2.34 11.23 34.67
N LYS A 230 3.03 11.34 33.53
CA LYS A 230 4.20 12.20 33.34
C LYS A 230 4.13 12.86 31.97
N GLU A 231 4.26 14.18 31.98
CA GLU A 231 4.48 14.99 30.80
C GLU A 231 5.87 15.61 30.84
N VAL A 232 6.56 15.66 29.69
CA VAL A 232 7.89 16.28 29.56
C VAL A 232 8.18 16.70 28.13
N ALA A 233 8.70 17.92 27.94
CA ALA A 233 9.18 18.35 26.64
C ALA A 233 10.47 17.61 26.26
N LEU A 234 10.47 16.92 25.11
CA LEU A 234 11.67 16.41 24.45
C LEU A 234 12.54 17.56 23.93
N GLY A 235 11.91 18.66 23.51
CA GLY A 235 12.51 19.85 22.91
C GLY A 235 11.75 20.29 21.66
N VAL A 236 12.07 21.47 21.13
CA VAL A 236 11.58 21.94 19.83
C VAL A 236 12.44 21.32 18.73
N PRO A 237 11.90 20.56 17.76
CA PRO A 237 12.72 20.00 16.68
C PRO A 237 13.24 21.10 15.77
N MET A 238 14.53 21.05 15.44
CA MET A 238 15.23 22.13 14.74
C MET A 238 15.20 21.94 13.23
N SER A 239 15.12 23.06 12.51
CA SER A 239 15.25 23.14 11.05
C SER A 239 14.19 22.35 10.27
N ILE A 240 12.97 22.24 10.80
CA ILE A 240 11.85 21.51 10.17
C ILE A 240 11.39 22.18 8.88
N LEU A 241 11.31 21.41 7.78
CA LEU A 241 10.66 21.79 6.53
C LEU A 241 9.23 21.21 6.42
N ARG A 242 9.08 19.95 6.83
CA ARG A 242 7.79 19.24 7.01
C ARG A 242 7.87 18.31 8.20
N TYR A 243 6.71 18.00 8.76
CA TYR A 243 6.54 16.84 9.63
C TYR A 243 5.40 15.95 9.15
N PHE A 244 5.51 14.68 9.53
CA PHE A 244 4.51 13.63 9.40
C PHE A 244 4.34 12.97 10.77
N SER A 245 3.14 12.52 11.12
CA SER A 245 2.90 11.76 12.35
C SER A 245 1.75 10.78 12.18
N LEU A 246 1.82 9.62 12.83
CA LEU A 246 0.68 8.71 12.99
C LEU A 246 0.02 8.98 14.35
N VAL A 247 -1.14 9.63 14.30
CA VAL A 247 -1.93 9.99 15.49
C VAL A 247 -3.06 9.03 15.74
N ARG A 248 -3.43 8.90 17.00
CA ARG A 248 -4.61 8.18 17.49
C ARG A 248 -5.86 9.03 17.21
N ILE A 249 -6.32 9.05 15.95
CA ILE A 249 -7.49 9.86 15.52
C ILE A 249 -8.70 9.59 16.42
N TRP A 250 -8.89 8.32 16.77
CA TRP A 250 -9.51 7.93 18.03
C TRP A 250 -8.89 6.60 18.49
N THR A 251 -9.33 6.06 19.62
CA THR A 251 -8.67 4.94 20.31
C THR A 251 -8.29 3.71 19.46
N PRO A 252 -9.12 3.20 18.51
CA PRO A 252 -8.81 2.00 17.72
C PRO A 252 -7.91 2.22 16.50
N TRP A 253 -7.82 3.44 15.98
CA TRP A 253 -7.25 3.71 14.66
C TRP A 253 -6.15 4.75 14.69
N LEU A 254 -5.08 4.46 13.95
CA LEU A 254 -4.10 5.47 13.57
C LEU A 254 -4.56 6.21 12.32
N GLY A 255 -4.02 7.40 12.11
CA GLY A 255 -4.01 8.03 10.80
C GLY A 255 -3.01 9.19 10.70
N PRO A 256 -2.75 9.66 9.47
CA PRO A 256 -1.74 10.68 9.20
C PRO A 256 -2.14 12.07 9.74
N ARG A 257 -1.15 12.78 10.28
CA ARG A 257 -1.12 14.24 10.39
C ARG A 257 0.15 14.75 9.71
N HIS A 258 0.05 15.92 9.11
CA HIS A 258 1.11 16.58 8.36
C HIS A 258 1.12 18.07 8.70
N GLY A 259 2.28 18.72 8.51
CA GLY A 259 2.40 20.16 8.69
C GLY A 259 3.80 20.67 8.35
N GLN A 260 4.03 21.97 8.57
CA GLN A 260 5.23 22.69 8.17
C GLN A 260 5.66 23.73 9.22
N GLY A 261 6.96 23.96 9.38
CA GLY A 261 7.48 24.88 10.38
C GLY A 261 7.24 24.35 11.80
N LYS A 262 6.46 25.09 12.60
CA LYS A 262 6.14 24.73 13.99
C LYS A 262 5.39 23.39 14.05
N PHE A 263 5.82 22.49 14.94
CA PHE A 263 5.17 21.21 15.17
C PHE A 263 3.88 21.37 15.99
N GLU A 264 2.73 21.06 15.39
CA GLU A 264 1.42 21.08 16.06
C GLU A 264 0.62 19.81 15.74
N LEU A 265 0.02 19.20 16.77
CA LEU A 265 -0.84 18.02 16.67
C LEU A 265 -2.18 18.26 17.37
N SER A 266 -3.26 17.84 16.72
CA SER A 266 -4.63 17.82 17.27
C SER A 266 -4.94 16.59 18.12
N GLU A 267 -4.22 15.48 17.91
CA GLU A 267 -4.38 14.20 18.61
C GLU A 267 -3.00 13.60 18.94
N GLU A 268 -2.94 12.67 19.89
CA GLU A 268 -1.67 12.11 20.34
C GLU A 268 -1.05 11.17 19.29
N ALA A 269 0.23 11.38 18.98
CA ALA A 269 1.01 10.54 18.07
C ALA A 269 1.67 9.34 18.78
N ILE A 270 1.86 8.26 18.03
CA ILE A 270 2.73 7.13 18.44
C ILE A 270 4.06 7.16 17.67
N LEU A 271 4.04 7.76 16.49
CA LEU A 271 5.16 7.91 15.56
C LEU A 271 5.19 9.36 15.08
N CYS A 272 6.33 10.04 15.21
CA CYS A 272 6.56 11.37 14.65
C CYS A 272 7.75 11.32 13.70
N SER A 273 7.72 12.09 12.62
CA SER A 273 8.84 12.22 11.70
C SER A 273 8.99 13.64 11.17
N PHE A 274 10.23 14.09 11.05
CA PHE A 274 10.61 15.45 10.69
C PHE A 274 11.59 15.43 9.52
N LEU A 275 11.19 15.99 8.39
CA LEU A 275 12.11 16.31 7.30
C LEU A 275 12.73 17.67 7.57
N ARG A 276 14.06 17.70 7.66
CA ARG A 276 14.82 18.93 7.87
C ARG A 276 15.22 19.62 6.57
N THR A 277 15.55 20.90 6.67
CA THR A 277 16.07 21.74 5.57
C THR A 277 17.43 21.30 5.02
N ASP A 278 18.09 20.31 5.63
CA ASP A 278 19.35 19.69 5.20
C ASP A 278 19.13 18.28 4.58
N GLY A 279 17.89 17.81 4.48
CA GLY A 279 17.54 16.48 3.96
C GLY A 279 17.54 15.36 5.00
N VAL A 280 17.94 15.61 6.25
CA VAL A 280 17.88 14.60 7.30
C VAL A 280 16.42 14.34 7.71
N ASN A 281 16.04 13.07 7.71
CA ASN A 281 14.80 12.56 8.27
C ASN A 281 15.07 12.15 9.72
N ILE A 282 14.40 12.78 10.69
CA ILE A 282 14.35 12.29 12.07
C ILE A 282 13.05 11.50 12.22
N VAL A 283 13.10 10.34 12.85
CA VAL A 283 11.91 9.55 13.22
C VAL A 283 11.94 9.26 14.72
N LEU A 284 10.78 9.33 15.37
CA LEU A 284 10.55 9.03 16.79
C LEU A 284 9.41 8.01 16.92
N LEU A 285 9.58 6.96 17.74
CA LEU A 285 8.54 5.98 18.08
C LEU A 285 8.42 5.85 19.61
N GLY A 286 7.22 6.04 20.15
CA GLY A 286 6.91 5.81 21.57
C GLY A 286 6.64 4.34 21.84
N LEU A 287 7.44 3.69 22.70
CA LEU A 287 7.25 2.29 23.06
C LEU A 287 6.17 2.17 24.14
N SER A 288 5.25 1.21 23.98
CA SER A 288 4.11 0.99 24.88
C SER A 288 3.90 -0.50 25.15
N GLY A 289 3.03 -0.84 26.10
CA GLY A 289 2.73 -2.21 26.53
C GLY A 289 3.81 -2.82 27.43
N LYS A 290 5.09 -2.65 27.07
CA LYS A 290 6.22 -3.04 27.94
C LYS A 290 6.12 -2.34 29.30
N ASP A 291 6.32 -3.11 30.36
CA ASP A 291 6.22 -2.68 31.76
C ASP A 291 4.93 -1.91 32.07
N ASN A 292 3.82 -2.22 31.39
CA ASN A 292 2.53 -1.54 31.51
C ASN A 292 2.58 0.00 31.34
N ILE A 293 3.54 0.49 30.55
CA ILE A 293 3.60 1.89 30.12
C ILE A 293 2.82 2.09 28.82
N LEU A 294 2.15 3.23 28.70
CA LEU A 294 1.70 3.81 27.44
C LEU A 294 2.48 5.12 27.20
N THR A 295 3.28 5.17 26.13
CA THR A 295 4.06 6.35 25.72
C THR A 295 3.50 6.92 24.42
N THR A 296 3.11 8.19 24.42
CA THR A 296 2.62 8.94 23.25
C THR A 296 3.31 10.31 23.13
N PHE A 297 3.10 10.99 22.02
CA PHE A 297 3.59 12.35 21.78
C PHE A 297 2.44 13.34 21.57
N GLY A 298 2.59 14.57 22.08
CA GLY A 298 1.79 15.74 21.72
C GLY A 298 2.70 16.91 21.30
N SER A 299 2.11 18.08 21.09
CA SER A 299 2.82 19.33 20.76
C SER A 299 2.63 20.40 21.84
N GLY A 300 3.69 21.13 22.19
CA GLY A 300 3.64 22.27 23.11
C GLY A 300 3.34 23.60 22.42
N GLU A 301 3.10 24.65 23.22
CA GLU A 301 2.71 25.98 22.70
C GLU A 301 3.76 26.63 21.79
N ASN A 302 5.05 26.26 21.90
CA ASN A 302 6.13 26.77 21.05
C ASN A 302 6.54 25.79 19.94
N GLY A 303 5.90 24.61 19.86
CA GLY A 303 6.24 23.54 18.92
C GLY A 303 7.19 22.48 19.50
N GLU A 304 7.26 22.38 20.83
CA GLU A 304 7.94 21.29 21.52
C GLU A 304 7.30 19.95 21.17
N VAL A 305 8.09 18.90 20.95
CA VAL A 305 7.58 17.52 21.07
C VAL A 305 7.39 17.24 22.56
N ILE A 306 6.14 17.04 22.97
CA ILE A 306 5.78 16.70 24.34
C ILE A 306 5.66 15.18 24.44
N VAL A 307 6.51 14.55 25.26
CA VAL A 307 6.35 13.15 25.63
C VAL A 307 5.30 13.05 26.72
N LYS A 308 4.30 12.20 26.50
CA LYS A 308 3.29 11.82 27.47
C LYS A 308 3.48 10.37 27.84
N SER A 309 3.44 10.08 29.13
CA SER A 309 3.52 8.73 29.67
C SER A 309 2.40 8.51 30.67
N LEU A 310 1.67 7.40 30.48
CA LEU A 310 0.80 6.81 31.48
C LEU A 310 1.46 5.52 31.99
N ASN A 311 1.59 5.40 33.31
CA ASN A 311 2.11 4.22 33.99
C ASN A 311 1.00 3.57 34.81
N ASP A 312 0.77 2.29 34.55
CA ASP A 312 -0.28 1.55 35.24
C ASP A 312 0.25 0.74 36.44
N ASN A 313 1.57 0.65 36.66
CA ASN A 313 2.14 -0.05 37.81
C ASN A 313 1.97 0.75 39.10
N ALA A 314 1.88 0.05 40.24
CA ALA A 314 1.94 0.65 41.57
C ALA A 314 3.32 1.26 41.91
N GLU A 315 4.33 1.08 41.05
CA GLU A 315 5.71 1.52 41.25
C GLU A 315 6.20 2.46 40.13
N PRO A 316 7.12 3.43 40.42
CA PRO A 316 7.65 4.36 39.42
C PRO A 316 8.40 3.63 38.29
N SER A 317 7.90 3.75 37.06
CA SER A 317 8.33 2.94 35.92
C SER A 317 8.97 3.76 34.79
N THR A 318 9.65 3.11 33.84
CA THR A 318 10.48 3.78 32.82
C THR A 318 9.77 3.85 31.47
N PHE A 319 9.40 5.05 31.02
CA PHE A 319 8.93 5.24 29.65
C PHE A 319 10.10 5.21 28.66
N GLN A 320 9.84 4.78 27.43
CA GLN A 320 10.88 4.47 26.45
C GLN A 320 10.47 4.97 25.06
N ILE A 321 11.42 5.60 24.38
CA ILE A 321 11.31 6.11 23.01
C ILE A 321 12.50 5.61 22.21
N LEU A 322 12.27 5.28 20.94
CA LEU A 322 13.34 5.10 19.97
C LEU A 322 13.38 6.28 19.01
N ALA A 323 14.58 6.76 18.71
CA ALA A 323 14.81 7.85 17.78
C ALA A 323 15.88 7.45 16.77
N SER A 324 15.71 7.82 15.50
CA SER A 324 16.71 7.60 14.45
C SER A 324 16.80 8.79 13.51
N ALA A 325 17.97 8.97 12.90
CA ALA A 325 18.22 9.97 11.87
C ALA A 325 18.95 9.33 10.68
N ALA A 326 18.52 9.67 9.46
CA ALA A 326 19.14 9.25 8.20
C ALA A 326 18.80 10.20 7.03
N GLU A 327 19.53 10.08 5.91
CA GLU A 327 19.24 10.78 4.64
C GLU A 327 17.99 10.21 3.91
N ASP A 328 17.43 9.09 4.39
CA ASP A 328 16.21 8.46 3.86
C ASP A 328 15.26 8.02 4.99
N TYR A 329 13.95 8.20 4.79
CA TYR A 329 12.92 7.89 5.79
C TYR A 329 12.82 6.39 6.09
N GLU A 330 12.86 5.53 5.08
CA GLU A 330 12.69 4.08 5.26
C GLU A 330 13.91 3.47 5.95
N VAL A 331 15.10 4.03 5.74
CA VAL A 331 16.33 3.64 6.47
C VAL A 331 16.18 3.99 7.96
N ALA A 332 15.77 5.21 8.31
CA ALA A 332 15.55 5.61 9.70
C ALA A 332 14.41 4.81 10.38
N MET A 333 13.31 4.57 9.65
CA MET A 333 12.17 3.79 10.13
C MET A 333 12.56 2.32 10.37
N SER A 334 13.34 1.72 9.47
CA SER A 334 13.84 0.34 9.62
C SER A 334 14.74 0.20 10.85
N ALA A 335 15.62 1.18 11.12
CA ALA A 335 16.49 1.20 12.30
C ALA A 335 15.69 1.14 13.61
N ILE A 336 14.63 1.95 13.71
CA ILE A 336 13.73 1.99 14.86
C ILE A 336 12.97 0.66 15.02
N VAL A 337 12.40 0.14 13.93
CA VAL A 337 11.62 -1.11 13.97
C VAL A 337 12.48 -2.29 14.42
N TYR A 338 13.70 -2.41 13.91
CA TYR A 338 14.58 -3.53 14.25
C TYR A 338 14.99 -3.49 15.73
N GLU A 339 15.23 -2.32 16.30
CA GLU A 339 15.50 -2.16 17.74
C GLU A 339 14.23 -2.39 18.60
N ALA A 340 13.06 -1.89 18.16
CA ALA A 340 11.79 -2.13 18.84
C ALA A 340 11.47 -3.64 18.92
N ARG A 341 11.74 -4.39 17.85
CA ARG A 341 11.60 -5.86 17.81
C ARG A 341 12.55 -6.58 18.78
N LYS A 342 13.71 -6.01 19.13
CA LYS A 342 14.59 -6.56 20.19
C LYS A 342 14.01 -6.26 21.57
N LEU A 343 13.62 -5.01 21.82
CA LEU A 343 13.12 -4.56 23.13
C LEU A 343 11.78 -5.20 23.53
N ALA A 344 10.99 -5.67 22.54
CA ALA A 344 9.74 -6.40 22.71
C ALA A 344 9.89 -7.94 22.80
N ARG A 345 11.09 -8.51 22.68
CA ARG A 345 11.29 -9.97 22.84
C ARG A 345 11.34 -10.35 24.33
N PRO A 346 10.53 -11.33 24.80
CA PRO A 346 10.53 -11.74 26.21
C PRO A 346 11.80 -12.48 26.66
N TYR A 347 12.74 -12.79 25.76
CA TYR A 347 13.99 -13.51 26.04
C TYR A 347 15.24 -12.61 26.03
N ALA A 348 15.10 -11.29 25.99
CA ALA A 348 16.24 -10.36 25.82
C ALA A 348 17.31 -10.42 26.93
N GLU A 349 17.02 -11.04 28.07
CA GLU A 349 17.96 -11.20 29.21
C GLU A 349 18.58 -12.61 29.33
N GLN A 350 18.29 -13.53 28.39
CA GLN A 350 18.82 -14.90 28.42
C GLN A 350 19.44 -15.38 27.09
N GLU A 351 20.39 -14.62 26.51
CA GLU A 351 21.49 -15.25 25.77
C GLU A 351 22.73 -14.34 25.62
N ALA A 352 23.52 -14.24 26.69
CA ALA A 352 24.94 -13.89 26.58
C ALA A 352 25.75 -15.18 26.37
N SER A 353 25.67 -15.78 25.17
CA SER A 353 26.46 -16.95 24.80
C SER A 353 26.96 -16.90 23.35
N ASP A 354 27.99 -17.70 23.04
CA ASP A 354 28.89 -17.43 21.92
C ASP A 354 28.37 -17.71 20.50
N THR A 355 28.69 -16.75 19.62
CA THR A 355 28.98 -16.91 18.18
C THR A 355 28.15 -17.93 17.37
N LYS A 356 26.89 -17.59 17.07
CA LYS A 356 26.21 -18.11 15.88
C LYS A 356 25.83 -16.95 14.95
N ARG A 357 26.28 -17.01 13.70
CA ARG A 357 25.87 -16.05 12.66
C ARG A 357 24.39 -16.24 12.37
N ALA A 358 23.64 -15.14 12.28
CA ALA A 358 22.30 -15.18 11.71
C ALA A 358 22.37 -15.68 10.24
N PRO A 359 21.38 -16.44 9.76
CA PRO A 359 21.25 -16.76 8.35
C PRO A 359 21.16 -15.49 7.51
N VAL A 360 21.77 -15.51 6.31
CA VAL A 360 21.49 -14.50 5.28
C VAL A 360 20.21 -14.92 4.57
N SER A 361 19.21 -14.03 4.57
CA SER A 361 17.84 -14.26 4.14
C SER A 361 17.03 -15.23 5.02
N PRO A 362 15.70 -15.10 5.08
CA PRO A 362 14.83 -16.19 5.52
C PRO A 362 14.99 -17.39 4.56
N PRO A 363 14.97 -18.64 5.07
CA PRO A 363 14.50 -19.77 4.28
C PRO A 363 13.03 -19.53 3.88
N PRO A 364 12.52 -20.14 2.80
CA PRO A 364 11.08 -20.23 2.59
C PRO A 364 10.47 -21.16 3.66
N ASP A 365 9.22 -20.89 4.07
CA ASP A 365 8.49 -21.61 5.13
C ASP A 365 7.95 -22.99 4.67
N ASP A 366 8.76 -23.73 3.92
CA ASP A 366 8.34 -24.86 3.05
C ASP A 366 8.25 -26.24 3.75
N ILE A 367 8.13 -26.30 5.09
CA ILE A 367 7.99 -27.59 5.82
C ILE A 367 6.86 -27.55 6.85
N VAL A 368 5.67 -27.98 6.44
CA VAL A 368 4.59 -28.37 7.36
C VAL A 368 4.62 -29.89 7.55
N VAL A 369 4.90 -30.35 8.77
CA VAL A 369 4.84 -31.78 9.12
C VAL A 369 3.41 -32.13 9.57
N VAL A 370 2.71 -32.94 8.78
CA VAL A 370 1.39 -33.49 9.12
C VAL A 370 1.45 -35.02 9.14
N GLU A 371 1.02 -35.65 10.23
CA GLU A 371 0.94 -37.11 10.28
C GLU A 371 -0.30 -37.64 9.56
N LYS A 372 -0.04 -38.39 8.47
CA LYS A 372 -0.98 -39.20 7.67
C LYS A 372 -1.90 -38.41 6.73
N ASP A 373 -2.21 -39.06 5.60
CA ASP A 373 -2.95 -38.57 4.44
C ASP A 373 -2.43 -37.25 3.83
N VAL A 374 -1.36 -37.39 3.02
CA VAL A 374 -0.78 -36.29 2.23
C VAL A 374 -1.80 -35.77 1.21
N LYS A 375 -2.45 -34.66 1.56
CA LYS A 375 -3.03 -33.71 0.60
C LYS A 375 -2.09 -32.53 0.47
N ALA A 376 -1.75 -32.15 -0.76
CA ALA A 376 -0.96 -30.95 -1.02
C ALA A 376 -1.80 -29.70 -0.73
N GLN A 377 -1.75 -29.19 0.50
CA GLN A 377 -2.23 -27.84 0.82
C GLN A 377 -1.22 -26.80 0.29
N TRP A 378 -1.70 -25.59 0.02
CA TRP A 378 -1.05 -24.65 -0.89
C TRP A 378 -0.37 -23.48 -0.16
N MET A 379 0.69 -22.93 -0.76
CA MET A 379 1.31 -21.62 -0.47
C MET A 379 0.40 -20.41 -0.78
N ALA A 380 -0.90 -20.63 -0.85
CA ALA A 380 -1.98 -19.73 -1.41
C ALA A 380 -2.56 -19.45 0.06
N GLU A 381 -2.39 -18.24 0.58
CA GLU A 381 -2.85 -17.90 1.93
C GLU A 381 -4.36 -17.62 1.93
N TRP A 382 -5.03 -17.85 3.06
CA TRP A 382 -6.50 -17.74 3.09
C TRP A 382 -6.99 -16.34 2.69
N TYR A 383 -6.22 -15.30 3.04
CA TYR A 383 -6.48 -13.90 2.67
C TYR A 383 -6.15 -13.53 1.21
N ASP A 384 -5.58 -14.45 0.42
CA ASP A 384 -5.48 -14.32 -1.04
C ASP A 384 -6.78 -14.72 -1.77
N GLY A 385 -7.75 -15.31 -1.06
CA GLY A 385 -9.07 -15.62 -1.60
C GLY A 385 -9.95 -14.38 -1.77
N LEU A 386 -10.68 -14.26 -2.90
CA LEU A 386 -11.71 -13.23 -3.03
C LEU A 386 -12.76 -13.43 -1.93
N THR A 387 -13.03 -12.38 -1.15
CA THR A 387 -13.87 -12.47 0.06
C THR A 387 -15.13 -11.62 -0.08
N TYR A 388 -16.29 -12.14 0.32
CA TYR A 388 -17.51 -11.34 0.52
C TYR A 388 -17.71 -11.02 2.00
N CYS A 389 -17.99 -9.76 2.33
CA CYS A 389 -18.40 -9.33 3.67
C CYS A 389 -19.87 -8.88 3.64
N THR A 390 -20.67 -9.37 4.59
CA THR A 390 -22.12 -9.09 4.60
C THR A 390 -22.50 -7.67 5.04
N TRP A 391 -21.58 -6.91 5.64
CA TRP A 391 -21.87 -5.66 6.39
C TRP A 391 -22.67 -4.61 5.61
N ASN A 392 -22.10 -3.98 4.57
CA ASN A 392 -22.82 -2.97 3.80
C ASN A 392 -23.83 -3.59 2.82
N GLY A 393 -23.53 -4.77 2.26
CA GLY A 393 -24.35 -5.41 1.23
C GLY A 393 -25.68 -6.01 1.71
N LEU A 394 -25.76 -6.50 2.96
CA LEU A 394 -26.96 -7.13 3.53
C LEU A 394 -27.53 -6.39 4.75
N GLY A 395 -26.75 -5.50 5.37
CA GLY A 395 -27.10 -4.72 6.55
C GLY A 395 -27.14 -5.53 7.86
N GLN A 396 -27.35 -4.81 8.97
CA GLN A 396 -27.29 -5.34 10.34
C GLN A 396 -28.30 -6.46 10.64
N ASP A 397 -29.51 -6.44 10.07
CA ASP A 397 -30.52 -7.47 10.31
C ASP A 397 -30.22 -8.75 9.49
N LEU A 398 -29.10 -9.43 9.76
CA LEU A 398 -28.69 -10.64 9.07
C LEU A 398 -29.65 -11.81 9.36
N THR A 399 -29.92 -12.63 8.34
CA THR A 399 -30.73 -13.86 8.43
C THR A 399 -30.17 -14.91 7.47
N GLU A 400 -30.50 -16.19 7.69
CA GLU A 400 -30.17 -17.26 6.72
C GLU A 400 -30.63 -16.91 5.30
N GLU A 401 -31.84 -16.36 5.15
CA GLU A 401 -32.38 -16.01 3.83
C GLU A 401 -31.56 -14.89 3.15
N LYS A 402 -31.18 -13.83 3.88
CA LYS A 402 -30.35 -12.75 3.32
C LYS A 402 -28.98 -13.27 2.87
N ILE A 403 -28.33 -14.08 3.70
CA ILE A 403 -26.98 -14.60 3.41
C ILE A 403 -27.04 -15.51 2.17
N LEU A 404 -27.96 -16.48 2.14
CA LEU A 404 -28.13 -17.36 0.98
C LEU A 404 -28.51 -16.58 -0.29
N ARG A 405 -29.39 -15.58 -0.19
CA ARG A 405 -29.78 -14.73 -1.34
C ARG A 405 -28.61 -13.90 -1.88
N GLY A 406 -27.72 -13.41 -1.02
CA GLY A 406 -26.49 -12.72 -1.44
C GLY A 406 -25.51 -13.65 -2.17
N LEU A 407 -25.30 -14.84 -1.64
CA LEU A 407 -24.44 -15.85 -2.26
C LEU A 407 -25.01 -16.40 -3.58
N ASP A 408 -26.33 -16.62 -3.66
CA ASP A 408 -27.02 -16.99 -4.90
C ASP A 408 -26.98 -15.85 -5.94
N SER A 409 -26.96 -14.58 -5.51
CA SER A 409 -26.74 -13.43 -6.40
C SER A 409 -25.34 -13.43 -7.00
N LEU A 410 -24.28 -13.54 -6.19
CA LEU A 410 -22.90 -13.62 -6.68
C LEU A 410 -22.74 -14.78 -7.68
N LYS A 411 -23.23 -15.96 -7.29
CA LYS A 411 -23.21 -17.19 -8.09
C LYS A 411 -23.95 -17.06 -9.43
N SER A 412 -25.11 -16.40 -9.46
CA SER A 412 -25.87 -16.20 -10.71
C SER A 412 -25.22 -15.21 -11.68
N HIS A 413 -24.37 -14.31 -11.19
CA HIS A 413 -23.52 -13.43 -12.01
C HIS A 413 -22.16 -14.06 -12.37
N GLY A 414 -21.92 -15.33 -12.01
CA GLY A 414 -20.67 -16.05 -12.24
C GLY A 414 -19.54 -15.72 -11.25
N ILE A 415 -19.80 -14.87 -10.25
CA ILE A 415 -18.83 -14.50 -9.23
C ILE A 415 -18.72 -15.64 -8.22
N GLN A 416 -17.55 -16.24 -8.14
CA GLN A 416 -17.21 -17.22 -7.12
C GLN A 416 -16.22 -16.57 -6.14
N ILE A 417 -16.61 -16.52 -4.87
CA ILE A 417 -15.75 -16.11 -3.75
C ILE A 417 -15.11 -17.34 -3.11
N ALA A 418 -13.93 -17.18 -2.52
CA ALA A 418 -13.30 -18.23 -1.70
C ALA A 418 -13.69 -18.10 -0.23
N ASN A 419 -13.83 -16.87 0.28
CA ASN A 419 -14.14 -16.61 1.70
C ASN A 419 -15.47 -15.86 1.87
N LEU A 420 -16.16 -16.14 2.98
CA LEU A 420 -17.30 -15.39 3.46
C LEU A 420 -17.02 -14.84 4.86
N ILE A 421 -17.23 -13.55 5.09
CA ILE A 421 -17.30 -12.94 6.42
C ILE A 421 -18.79 -12.68 6.72
N ILE A 422 -19.34 -13.45 7.66
CA ILE A 422 -20.63 -13.17 8.29
C ILE A 422 -20.35 -12.14 9.39
N ASP A 423 -20.67 -10.88 9.10
CA ASP A 423 -20.32 -9.76 9.97
C ASP A 423 -21.28 -9.61 11.18
N ASP A 424 -21.27 -8.45 11.84
CA ASP A 424 -21.99 -8.16 13.10
C ASP A 424 -23.50 -8.57 13.13
N ASN A 425 -23.99 -8.84 14.35
CA ASN A 425 -25.39 -9.14 14.72
C ASN A 425 -25.94 -10.53 14.31
N TRP A 426 -25.08 -11.55 14.22
CA TRP A 426 -25.50 -12.96 14.08
C TRP A 426 -25.78 -13.68 15.43
N GLN A 427 -25.22 -13.18 16.53
CA GLN A 427 -25.23 -13.82 17.85
C GLN A 427 -26.61 -13.78 18.54
N THR A 428 -26.86 -14.66 19.52
CA THR A 428 -27.94 -14.44 20.49
C THR A 428 -27.57 -13.33 21.48
N LEU A 429 -28.29 -12.21 21.43
CA LEU A 429 -28.02 -10.99 22.20
C LEU A 429 -29.15 -10.64 23.18
N ASP A 430 -28.89 -9.69 24.08
CA ASP A 430 -29.92 -9.00 24.85
C ASP A 430 -30.82 -8.13 23.95
N ASP A 431 -32.08 -7.98 24.35
CA ASP A 431 -32.98 -7.00 23.72
C ASP A 431 -32.66 -5.59 24.25
N ALA A 432 -32.36 -4.66 23.34
CA ALA A 432 -32.08 -3.27 23.63
C ALA A 432 -32.24 -2.40 22.38
N GLU A 433 -32.63 -1.14 22.59
CA GLU A 433 -32.91 -0.11 21.58
C GLU A 433 -31.75 0.14 20.60
N SER A 434 -30.51 -0.08 21.04
CA SER A 434 -29.29 0.13 20.25
C SER A 434 -28.38 -1.08 20.37
N GLN A 435 -27.79 -1.52 19.25
CA GLN A 435 -26.82 -2.64 19.24
C GLN A 435 -25.69 -2.42 20.25
N PHE A 436 -25.27 -1.17 20.42
CA PHE A 436 -24.15 -0.79 21.28
C PHE A 436 -24.40 -1.05 22.78
N LYS A 437 -25.65 -1.32 23.18
CA LYS A 437 -26.03 -1.63 24.58
C LYS A 437 -26.29 -3.13 24.82
N ARG A 438 -26.28 -3.98 23.80
CA ARG A 438 -26.65 -5.40 23.91
C ARG A 438 -25.49 -6.22 24.50
N GLY A 439 -25.76 -7.06 25.49
CA GLY A 439 -24.81 -8.07 25.97
C GLY A 439 -24.95 -9.39 25.20
N TRP A 440 -23.84 -10.13 25.08
CA TRP A 440 -23.86 -11.46 24.47
C TRP A 440 -24.40 -12.51 25.44
N ARG A 441 -25.41 -13.30 25.03
CA ARG A 441 -26.11 -14.27 25.92
C ARG A 441 -25.57 -15.70 25.85
N GLN A 442 -25.26 -16.21 24.66
CA GLN A 442 -24.85 -17.59 24.40
C GLN A 442 -24.13 -17.73 23.05
N PHE A 443 -23.34 -18.79 22.84
CA PHE A 443 -22.59 -19.00 21.59
C PHE A 443 -23.46 -19.29 20.35
N GLU A 444 -24.69 -19.80 20.53
CA GLU A 444 -25.61 -20.08 19.43
C GLU A 444 -26.12 -18.78 18.76
N GLY A 445 -26.35 -18.83 17.45
CA GLY A 445 -26.85 -17.70 16.68
C GLY A 445 -28.27 -17.31 17.05
N ASN A 446 -28.66 -16.08 16.72
CA ASN A 446 -29.98 -15.54 17.02
C ASN A 446 -31.11 -16.45 16.47
N PRO A 447 -31.97 -17.06 17.31
CA PRO A 447 -33.01 -17.98 16.85
C PRO A 447 -34.11 -17.33 16.00
N ALA A 448 -34.24 -16.00 16.00
CA ALA A 448 -35.12 -15.29 15.08
C ALA A 448 -34.53 -15.16 13.66
N ALA A 449 -33.20 -15.08 13.54
CA ALA A 449 -32.46 -15.00 12.28
C ALA A 449 -32.12 -16.39 11.69
N PHE A 450 -31.90 -17.37 12.57
CA PHE A 450 -31.46 -18.73 12.29
C PHE A 450 -32.37 -19.76 13.00
N PRO A 451 -33.67 -19.87 12.63
CA PRO A 451 -34.69 -20.62 13.38
C PRO A 451 -34.52 -22.15 13.44
N LYS A 452 -33.40 -22.68 12.92
CA LYS A 452 -33.02 -24.10 13.00
C LYS A 452 -31.60 -24.28 13.58
N GLY A 453 -31.06 -23.24 14.22
CA GLY A 453 -29.67 -23.18 14.69
C GLY A 453 -28.70 -22.76 13.59
N PHE A 454 -27.69 -21.99 13.96
CA PHE A 454 -26.72 -21.39 13.02
C PHE A 454 -25.92 -22.45 12.27
N LYS A 455 -25.72 -23.64 12.87
CA LYS A 455 -25.14 -24.81 12.19
C LYS A 455 -25.86 -25.17 10.88
N GLN A 456 -27.20 -25.14 10.83
CA GLN A 456 -27.93 -25.46 9.59
C GLN A 456 -27.64 -24.42 8.51
N THR A 457 -27.49 -23.15 8.90
CA THR A 457 -27.14 -22.07 7.97
C THR A 457 -25.75 -22.28 7.37
N ILE A 458 -24.77 -22.66 8.18
CA ILE A 458 -23.41 -23.00 7.72
C ILE A 458 -23.42 -24.22 6.79
N GLU A 459 -24.13 -25.30 7.15
CA GLU A 459 -24.29 -26.49 6.31
C GLU A 459 -24.97 -26.17 4.96
N ALA A 460 -26.00 -25.31 4.96
CA ALA A 460 -26.67 -24.86 3.74
C ALA A 460 -25.77 -23.99 2.85
N ILE A 461 -24.93 -23.13 3.43
CA ILE A 461 -23.92 -22.34 2.70
C ILE A 461 -22.93 -23.28 2.01
N ARG A 462 -22.31 -24.21 2.75
CA ARG A 462 -21.33 -25.17 2.21
C ARG A 462 -21.94 -26.07 1.13
N GLN A 463 -23.21 -26.48 1.28
CA GLN A 463 -23.91 -27.30 0.29
C GLN A 463 -24.26 -26.54 -0.99
N ARG A 464 -24.72 -25.28 -0.89
CA ARG A 464 -25.12 -24.47 -2.07
C ARG A 464 -23.94 -23.79 -2.78
N HIS A 465 -22.90 -23.44 -2.05
CA HIS A 465 -21.75 -22.66 -2.52
C HIS A 465 -20.44 -23.38 -2.15
N PRO A 466 -20.16 -24.57 -2.74
CA PRO A 466 -18.99 -25.37 -2.40
C PRO A 466 -17.65 -24.72 -2.78
N ASN A 467 -17.68 -23.59 -3.50
CA ASN A 467 -16.54 -22.70 -3.73
C ASN A 467 -16.15 -21.86 -2.50
N VAL A 468 -16.99 -21.79 -1.45
CA VAL A 468 -16.66 -21.09 -0.20
C VAL A 468 -15.79 -22.00 0.66
N GLU A 469 -14.48 -21.82 0.51
CA GLU A 469 -13.41 -22.54 1.20
C GLU A 469 -13.35 -22.17 2.69
N HIS A 470 -13.58 -20.91 3.06
CA HIS A 470 -13.62 -20.46 4.45
C HIS A 470 -14.84 -19.59 4.80
N ILE A 471 -15.31 -19.73 6.04
CA ILE A 471 -16.39 -18.94 6.63
C ILE A 471 -15.88 -18.34 7.95
N ALA A 472 -15.74 -17.02 7.96
CA ALA A 472 -15.43 -16.22 9.12
C ALA A 472 -16.71 -15.67 9.77
N VAL A 473 -16.68 -15.49 11.09
CA VAL A 473 -17.74 -14.80 11.84
C VAL A 473 -17.18 -13.64 12.67
N TRP A 474 -17.93 -12.56 12.77
CA TRP A 474 -17.58 -11.39 13.58
C TRP A 474 -17.81 -11.61 15.08
N HIS A 475 -16.96 -11.06 15.94
CA HIS A 475 -17.24 -10.87 17.38
C HIS A 475 -16.42 -9.71 17.96
N ALA A 476 -16.86 -9.11 19.07
CA ALA A 476 -16.05 -8.12 19.80
C ALA A 476 -15.09 -8.80 20.80
N ILE A 477 -14.03 -8.10 21.25
CA ILE A 477 -13.03 -8.66 22.16
C ILE A 477 -13.56 -8.90 23.59
N LEU A 478 -14.48 -8.06 24.09
CA LEU A 478 -15.08 -8.21 25.43
C LEU A 478 -16.47 -8.89 25.41
N GLY A 479 -16.89 -9.42 24.24
CA GLY A 479 -18.17 -10.10 24.06
C GLY A 479 -18.92 -9.59 22.83
N TYR A 480 -20.01 -8.85 23.05
CA TYR A 480 -20.64 -7.98 22.06
C TYR A 480 -20.30 -6.50 22.36
N TRP A 481 -20.90 -5.54 21.65
CA TRP A 481 -20.68 -4.11 21.90
C TRP A 481 -21.02 -3.66 23.34
N GLY A 482 -22.03 -4.27 23.98
CA GLY A 482 -22.34 -4.05 25.41
C GLY A 482 -21.60 -5.00 26.37
N GLY A 483 -20.69 -5.83 25.87
CA GLY A 483 -20.00 -6.90 26.61
C GLY A 483 -20.79 -8.21 26.68
N ILE A 484 -20.81 -8.82 27.86
CA ILE A 484 -21.52 -10.08 28.18
C ILE A 484 -22.86 -9.76 28.87
N SER A 485 -23.92 -10.49 28.52
CA SER A 485 -25.21 -10.39 29.20
C SER A 485 -25.13 -10.92 30.63
N ALA A 486 -25.59 -10.14 31.61
CA ALA A 486 -25.63 -10.55 33.02
C ALA A 486 -26.62 -11.70 33.29
N GLU A 487 -27.61 -11.90 32.41
CA GLU A 487 -28.59 -13.00 32.50
C GLU A 487 -28.28 -14.15 31.52
N GLY A 488 -27.28 -13.97 30.66
CA GLY A 488 -26.84 -14.94 29.67
C GLY A 488 -26.19 -16.18 30.31
N ASP A 489 -26.13 -17.27 29.54
CA ASP A 489 -25.49 -18.50 29.99
C ASP A 489 -23.96 -18.39 30.03
N LEU A 490 -23.39 -17.43 29.29
CA LEU A 490 -21.98 -17.06 29.38
C LEU A 490 -21.63 -16.57 30.80
N ALA A 491 -22.41 -15.65 31.38
CA ALA A 491 -22.19 -15.15 32.75
C ALA A 491 -22.46 -16.19 33.85
N LYS A 492 -23.18 -17.28 33.54
CA LYS A 492 -23.38 -18.42 34.45
C LYS A 492 -22.27 -19.46 34.36
N LYS A 493 -21.61 -19.59 33.21
CA LYS A 493 -20.59 -20.61 32.90
C LYS A 493 -19.16 -20.15 33.20
N TYR A 494 -18.89 -18.85 33.12
CA TYR A 494 -17.56 -18.28 33.31
C TYR A 494 -17.55 -17.20 34.39
N LYS A 495 -16.41 -17.02 35.06
CA LYS A 495 -16.18 -15.89 35.97
C LYS A 495 -16.26 -14.58 35.16
N THR A 496 -17.05 -13.62 35.61
CA THR A 496 -17.18 -12.28 34.98
C THR A 496 -16.79 -11.17 35.94
N LYS A 497 -16.20 -10.08 35.43
CA LYS A 497 -16.01 -8.82 36.16
C LYS A 497 -16.65 -7.66 35.39
N ARG A 498 -17.29 -6.74 36.11
CA ARG A 498 -17.71 -5.44 35.56
C ARG A 498 -16.53 -4.48 35.64
N VAL A 499 -16.14 -3.91 34.51
CA VAL A 499 -15.02 -2.96 34.40
C VAL A 499 -15.55 -1.59 33.99
N GLU A 500 -15.03 -0.53 34.60
CA GLU A 500 -15.32 0.85 34.18
C GLU A 500 -14.61 1.18 32.85
N ILE A 501 -15.30 1.92 31.99
CA ILE A 501 -14.84 2.27 30.65
C ILE A 501 -14.77 3.80 30.52
N LYS A 502 -13.63 4.32 30.07
CA LYS A 502 -13.43 5.72 29.70
C LYS A 502 -14.36 6.05 28.53
N VAL A 503 -15.17 7.11 28.65
CA VAL A 503 -15.92 7.64 27.50
C VAL A 503 -14.93 8.35 26.56
N PRO A 504 -14.72 7.86 25.32
CA PRO A 504 -13.83 8.51 24.37
C PRO A 504 -14.53 9.71 23.70
N ALA A 505 -13.75 10.67 23.18
CA ALA A 505 -14.27 11.84 22.48
C ALA A 505 -14.74 11.50 21.04
N VAL A 506 -15.78 10.65 20.93
CA VAL A 506 -16.23 10.03 19.67
C VAL A 506 -17.69 10.38 19.41
N GLY A 507 -17.97 10.86 18.20
CA GLY A 507 -19.34 11.17 17.75
C GLY A 507 -20.05 9.97 17.09
N GLY A 508 -21.32 10.16 16.76
CA GLY A 508 -22.12 9.13 16.09
C GLY A 508 -22.55 7.97 16.99
N ALA A 509 -23.14 6.94 16.38
CA ALA A 509 -23.89 5.90 17.11
C ALA A 509 -23.04 5.05 18.08
N ILE A 510 -21.74 4.90 17.84
CA ILE A 510 -20.85 4.14 18.72
C ILE A 510 -20.64 4.79 20.09
N SER A 511 -20.94 6.10 20.23
CA SER A 511 -20.96 6.77 21.54
C SER A 511 -21.94 6.10 22.53
N HIS A 512 -23.03 5.51 22.04
CA HIS A 512 -24.01 4.76 22.84
C HIS A 512 -23.44 3.51 23.54
N ALA A 513 -22.26 3.01 23.13
CA ALA A 513 -21.57 1.91 23.82
C ALA A 513 -21.03 2.33 25.20
N PHE A 514 -20.74 3.62 25.36
CA PHE A 514 -20.03 4.15 26.53
C PHE A 514 -20.94 4.86 27.53
N GLU A 515 -22.22 5.09 27.19
CA GLU A 515 -23.23 5.72 28.07
C GLU A 515 -23.40 5.00 29.41
N ASN A 516 -23.24 3.67 29.44
CA ASN A 516 -23.37 2.86 30.66
C ASN A 516 -22.15 2.99 31.61
N GLY A 517 -21.07 3.68 31.19
CA GLY A 517 -19.82 3.87 31.95
C GLY A 517 -19.04 2.59 32.28
N SER A 518 -19.58 1.41 31.98
CA SER A 518 -19.01 0.11 32.32
C SER A 518 -19.58 -1.00 31.43
N VAL A 519 -18.77 -2.04 31.20
CA VAL A 519 -19.20 -3.29 30.55
C VAL A 519 -19.01 -4.47 31.50
N LEU A 520 -19.82 -5.52 31.33
CA LEU A 520 -19.56 -6.81 31.95
C LEU A 520 -18.71 -7.63 31.00
N ALA A 521 -17.56 -8.12 31.44
CA ALA A 521 -16.63 -8.90 30.64
C ALA A 521 -16.27 -10.21 31.36
N ILE A 522 -15.71 -11.17 30.62
CA ILE A 522 -15.12 -12.38 31.22
C ILE A 522 -13.91 -11.93 32.06
N ASP A 523 -13.75 -12.46 33.26
CA ASP A 523 -12.59 -12.14 34.08
C ASP A 523 -11.33 -12.85 33.51
N PRO A 524 -10.15 -12.20 33.52
CA PRO A 524 -8.89 -12.77 33.00
C PRO A 524 -8.53 -14.17 33.51
N ASP A 525 -9.02 -14.60 34.67
CA ASP A 525 -8.78 -15.95 35.19
C ASP A 525 -9.46 -17.05 34.34
N ASP A 526 -10.52 -16.71 33.58
CA ASP A 526 -11.37 -17.66 32.83
C ASP A 526 -11.39 -17.38 31.30
N VAL A 527 -10.77 -16.28 30.84
CA VAL A 527 -10.82 -15.81 29.44
C VAL A 527 -10.21 -16.78 28.43
N GLN A 528 -9.12 -17.48 28.80
CA GLN A 528 -8.51 -18.50 27.94
C GLN A 528 -9.45 -19.70 27.70
N LYS A 529 -10.20 -20.12 28.73
CA LYS A 529 -11.20 -21.18 28.63
C LYS A 529 -12.44 -20.71 27.86
N PHE A 530 -12.85 -19.45 28.02
CA PHE A 530 -13.93 -18.85 27.23
C PHE A 530 -13.64 -18.88 25.72
N TYR A 531 -12.47 -18.40 25.28
CA TYR A 531 -12.10 -18.43 23.86
C TYR A 531 -11.88 -19.84 23.34
N ASP A 532 -11.27 -20.74 24.13
CA ASP A 532 -11.08 -22.13 23.72
C ASP A 532 -12.39 -22.90 23.56
N ASP A 533 -13.40 -22.64 24.41
CA ASP A 533 -14.73 -23.21 24.28
C ASP A 533 -15.54 -22.58 23.14
N PHE A 534 -15.41 -21.26 22.92
CA PHE A 534 -16.10 -20.55 21.84
C PHE A 534 -15.63 -21.01 20.46
N TYR A 535 -14.32 -21.03 20.23
CA TYR A 535 -13.77 -21.40 18.93
C TYR A 535 -13.89 -22.90 18.64
N ARG A 536 -13.88 -23.76 19.68
CA ARG A 536 -14.26 -25.17 19.55
C ARG A 536 -15.73 -25.35 19.15
N TYR A 537 -16.64 -24.52 19.65
CA TYR A 537 -18.04 -24.51 19.19
C TYR A 537 -18.14 -24.10 17.72
N LEU A 538 -17.50 -23.00 17.31
CA LEU A 538 -17.47 -22.54 15.92
C LEU A 538 -16.94 -23.62 14.96
N ALA A 539 -15.80 -24.25 15.30
CA ALA A 539 -15.24 -25.37 14.54
C ALA A 539 -16.23 -26.56 14.44
N SER A 540 -16.97 -26.87 15.51
CA SER A 540 -17.96 -27.97 15.52
C SER A 540 -19.21 -27.73 14.63
N ILE A 541 -19.42 -26.49 14.21
CA ILE A 541 -20.50 -26.09 13.29
C ILE A 541 -20.02 -25.77 11.87
N GLY A 542 -18.70 -25.84 11.59
CA GLY A 542 -18.14 -25.62 10.24
C GLY A 542 -17.66 -24.20 9.94
N VAL A 543 -17.59 -23.34 10.95
CA VAL A 543 -16.90 -22.03 10.91
C VAL A 543 -15.42 -22.25 11.20
N ASP A 544 -14.55 -21.68 10.37
CA ASP A 544 -13.11 -21.99 10.35
C ASP A 544 -12.20 -20.74 10.37
N SER A 545 -12.79 -19.56 10.58
CA SER A 545 -12.13 -18.26 10.67
C SER A 545 -12.94 -17.28 11.55
N VAL A 546 -12.38 -16.13 11.93
CA VAL A 546 -13.05 -15.06 12.71
C VAL A 546 -12.61 -13.64 12.32
N LYS A 547 -13.50 -12.65 12.47
CA LYS A 547 -13.16 -11.21 12.53
C LYS A 547 -13.30 -10.77 13.98
N ALA A 548 -12.18 -10.52 14.66
CA ALA A 548 -12.14 -10.15 16.07
C ALA A 548 -11.99 -8.64 16.22
N ASP A 549 -13.03 -8.00 16.72
CA ASP A 549 -13.27 -6.56 16.58
C ASP A 549 -13.40 -5.85 17.93
N ALA A 550 -13.56 -4.52 17.89
CA ALA A 550 -13.62 -3.63 19.03
C ALA A 550 -12.45 -3.80 20.03
N GLN A 551 -11.27 -4.25 19.57
CA GLN A 551 -10.16 -4.64 20.45
C GLN A 551 -9.67 -3.51 21.36
N PHE A 552 -9.78 -2.26 20.88
CA PHE A 552 -9.52 -1.02 21.63
C PHE A 552 -10.29 -0.86 22.95
N PHE A 553 -11.38 -1.61 23.16
CA PHE A 553 -12.08 -1.63 24.45
C PHE A 553 -11.13 -1.94 25.62
N LEU A 554 -10.07 -2.72 25.38
CA LEU A 554 -9.03 -3.03 26.36
C LEU A 554 -8.21 -1.79 26.81
N ASP A 555 -8.01 -0.78 25.94
CA ASP A 555 -7.34 0.49 26.29
C ASP A 555 -8.31 1.50 26.94
N LEU A 556 -9.61 1.38 26.62
CA LEU A 556 -10.67 2.16 27.25
C LEU A 556 -11.02 1.71 28.68
N ILE A 557 -10.59 0.53 29.14
CA ILE A 557 -10.69 0.16 30.55
C ILE A 557 -10.09 1.29 31.39
N LYS A 558 -10.84 1.81 32.38
CA LYS A 558 -10.48 3.00 33.15
C LYS A 558 -9.42 2.70 34.21
N ASP A 559 -9.71 1.73 35.08
CA ASP A 559 -8.83 1.34 36.18
C ASP A 559 -7.51 0.72 35.67
N PRO A 560 -6.35 1.08 36.22
CA PRO A 560 -5.06 0.56 35.79
C PRO A 560 -4.83 -0.91 36.20
N GLU A 561 -5.37 -1.41 37.30
CA GLU A 561 -5.22 -2.84 37.66
C GLU A 561 -5.98 -3.75 36.71
N ASP A 562 -7.23 -3.42 36.39
CA ASP A 562 -7.96 -4.14 35.35
C ASP A 562 -7.28 -3.99 34.00
N ARG A 563 -6.81 -2.80 33.60
CA ARG A 563 -6.13 -2.63 32.31
C ARG A 563 -4.85 -3.48 32.21
N ARG A 564 -4.04 -3.58 33.28
CA ARG A 564 -2.90 -4.53 33.38
C ARG A 564 -3.34 -5.99 33.24
N ARG A 565 -4.40 -6.41 33.96
CA ARG A 565 -4.90 -7.80 33.92
C ARG A 565 -5.54 -8.16 32.57
N PHE A 566 -6.26 -7.24 31.95
CA PHE A 566 -7.10 -7.52 30.78
C PHE A 566 -6.35 -7.44 29.45
N ILE A 567 -5.51 -6.43 29.18
CA ILE A 567 -4.88 -6.23 27.86
C ILE A 567 -4.16 -7.51 27.39
N THR A 568 -3.21 -7.99 28.19
CA THR A 568 -2.37 -9.14 27.86
C THR A 568 -3.17 -10.43 27.84
N ALA A 569 -3.99 -10.68 28.87
CA ALA A 569 -4.75 -11.93 29.00
C ALA A 569 -5.75 -12.12 27.86
N TYR A 570 -6.45 -11.07 27.41
CA TYR A 570 -7.36 -11.16 26.28
C TYR A 570 -6.62 -11.35 24.96
N GLN A 571 -5.53 -10.60 24.72
CA GLN A 571 -4.76 -10.72 23.48
C GLN A 571 -4.11 -12.10 23.32
N ASP A 572 -3.57 -12.68 24.39
CA ASP A 572 -2.97 -14.02 24.33
C ASP A 572 -4.03 -15.12 24.31
N ALA A 573 -5.11 -15.03 25.10
CA ALA A 573 -6.22 -15.98 25.01
C ALA A 573 -6.83 -16.04 23.61
N TRP A 574 -7.01 -14.88 22.97
CA TRP A 574 -7.46 -14.75 21.60
C TRP A 574 -6.45 -15.34 20.60
N SER A 575 -5.16 -14.97 20.71
CA SER A 575 -4.08 -15.46 19.85
C SER A 575 -3.97 -17.00 19.88
N ILE A 576 -3.92 -17.56 21.10
CA ILE A 576 -3.69 -18.99 21.35
C ILE A 576 -4.90 -19.81 20.86
N SER A 577 -6.11 -19.34 21.13
CA SER A 577 -7.33 -20.03 20.69
C SER A 577 -7.49 -19.96 19.17
N THR A 578 -7.17 -18.82 18.56
CA THR A 578 -7.14 -18.67 17.09
C THR A 578 -6.20 -19.70 16.48
N LEU A 579 -4.95 -19.73 16.92
CA LEU A 579 -3.94 -20.67 16.39
C LEU A 579 -4.35 -22.13 16.55
N LYS A 580 -5.00 -22.48 17.67
CA LYS A 580 -5.43 -23.84 18.01
C LYS A 580 -6.63 -24.35 17.19
N HIS A 581 -7.59 -23.50 16.84
CA HIS A 581 -8.82 -23.93 16.14
C HIS A 581 -8.87 -23.51 14.67
N PHE A 582 -8.24 -22.39 14.31
CA PHE A 582 -8.32 -21.74 12.99
C PHE A 582 -6.95 -21.53 12.31
N SER A 583 -5.84 -21.91 12.95
CA SER A 583 -4.49 -21.63 12.45
C SER A 583 -4.25 -20.12 12.28
N SER A 584 -3.85 -19.62 11.10
CA SER A 584 -3.69 -18.19 10.79
C SER A 584 -5.01 -17.48 10.40
N ARG A 585 -6.16 -18.17 10.45
CA ARG A 585 -7.44 -17.63 9.96
C ARG A 585 -8.17 -16.76 10.99
N ALA A 586 -7.67 -15.54 11.17
CA ALA A 586 -8.40 -14.46 11.84
C ALA A 586 -8.07 -13.09 11.24
N ILE A 587 -9.02 -12.15 11.35
CA ILE A 587 -8.82 -10.72 11.07
C ILE A 587 -8.78 -9.97 12.40
N SER A 588 -7.71 -9.22 12.63
CA SER A 588 -7.56 -8.30 13.75
C SER A 588 -8.18 -6.95 13.39
N CYS A 589 -9.22 -6.52 14.11
CA CYS A 589 -9.98 -5.32 13.80
C CYS A 589 -10.11 -4.39 15.03
N MET A 590 -10.15 -3.07 14.76
CA MET A 590 -10.14 -2.00 15.77
C MET A 590 -9.01 -2.14 16.82
N SER A 591 -7.83 -2.52 16.37
CA SER A 591 -6.71 -2.99 17.21
C SER A 591 -5.40 -2.21 17.04
N MET A 592 -5.41 -1.03 16.42
CA MET A 592 -4.20 -0.20 16.23
C MET A 592 -3.83 0.63 17.48
N PHE A 593 -4.25 0.21 18.67
CA PHE A 593 -3.85 0.88 19.92
C PHE A 593 -2.44 0.44 20.36
N PRO A 594 -1.65 1.31 21.02
CA PRO A 594 -0.19 1.11 21.13
C PRO A 594 0.21 -0.20 21.79
N GLN A 595 -0.47 -0.59 22.87
CA GLN A 595 -0.17 -1.81 23.62
C GLN A 595 -0.42 -3.08 22.77
N ALA A 596 -1.43 -3.09 21.90
CA ALA A 596 -1.65 -4.18 20.94
C ALA A 596 -0.59 -4.23 19.83
N ILE A 597 -0.14 -3.05 19.36
CA ILE A 597 0.95 -2.94 18.38
C ILE A 597 2.21 -3.63 18.92
N PHE A 598 2.64 -3.29 20.14
CA PHE A 598 3.89 -3.84 20.70
C PHE A 598 3.77 -5.27 21.26
N HIS A 599 2.64 -5.66 21.85
CA HIS A 599 2.45 -7.01 22.41
C HIS A 599 2.11 -8.08 21.35
N SER A 600 1.18 -7.77 20.44
CA SER A 600 0.61 -8.76 19.52
C SER A 600 1.09 -8.63 18.08
N GLN A 601 1.39 -7.42 17.61
CA GLN A 601 1.58 -7.16 16.17
C GLN A 601 3.06 -6.97 15.79
N LEU A 602 3.92 -6.46 16.68
CA LEU A 602 5.35 -6.30 16.41
C LEU A 602 6.16 -7.62 16.51
N PRO A 603 5.87 -8.57 17.43
CA PRO A 603 6.65 -9.80 17.56
C PRO A 603 6.42 -10.78 16.39
N THR A 604 7.51 -11.22 15.77
CA THR A 604 7.52 -12.19 14.65
C THR A 604 7.56 -13.65 15.16
N THR A 605 6.79 -13.97 16.19
CA THR A 605 6.76 -15.29 16.87
C THR A 605 5.43 -16.03 16.69
N LYS A 606 4.48 -15.41 16.00
CA LYS A 606 3.15 -15.94 15.62
C LYS A 606 3.04 -15.86 14.08
N PRO A 607 2.20 -16.64 13.39
CA PRO A 607 1.90 -16.44 11.96
C PRO A 607 1.39 -15.02 11.69
N THR A 608 1.57 -14.50 10.47
CA THR A 608 0.96 -13.22 10.07
C THR A 608 -0.54 -13.37 9.91
N ILE A 609 -1.28 -12.32 10.29
CA ILE A 609 -2.74 -12.25 10.15
C ILE A 609 -3.16 -10.90 9.54
N PRO A 610 -4.30 -10.83 8.83
CA PRO A 610 -4.92 -9.57 8.45
C PRO A 610 -5.13 -8.62 9.64
N LEU A 611 -4.72 -7.36 9.50
CA LEU A 611 -4.93 -6.27 10.46
C LEU A 611 -5.64 -5.12 9.75
N ARG A 612 -6.83 -4.73 10.24
CA ARG A 612 -7.54 -3.56 9.70
C ARG A 612 -6.72 -2.28 9.90
N ASN A 613 -6.44 -1.61 8.79
CA ASN A 613 -5.41 -0.57 8.68
C ASN A 613 -6.00 0.85 8.56
N SER A 614 -7.31 1.01 8.70
CA SER A 614 -8.03 2.29 8.76
C SER A 614 -9.39 2.14 9.44
N ASP A 615 -10.09 3.26 9.60
CA ASP A 615 -11.54 3.26 9.81
C ASP A 615 -12.30 2.62 8.61
N ASP A 616 -13.58 2.34 8.83
CA ASP A 616 -14.45 1.63 7.88
C ASP A 616 -14.68 2.39 6.55
N PHE A 617 -14.97 1.62 5.48
CA PHE A 617 -15.47 2.13 4.22
C PHE A 617 -16.93 2.58 4.37
N PHE A 618 -17.16 3.90 4.25
CA PHE A 618 -18.49 4.50 4.29
C PHE A 618 -19.01 4.78 2.87
N PRO A 619 -19.82 3.90 2.24
CA PRO A 619 -20.27 4.09 0.84
C PRO A 619 -21.06 5.38 0.59
N ASN A 620 -21.72 5.92 1.62
CA ASN A 620 -22.58 7.09 1.51
C ASN A 620 -21.89 8.43 1.88
N ILE A 621 -20.58 8.42 2.15
CA ILE A 621 -19.82 9.63 2.57
C ILE A 621 -18.74 9.91 1.53
N GLU A 622 -19.06 10.72 0.51
CA GLU A 622 -18.17 10.98 -0.63
C GLU A 622 -16.76 11.47 -0.23
N SER A 623 -16.65 12.28 0.82
CA SER A 623 -15.37 12.78 1.34
C SER A 623 -14.53 11.72 2.06
N SER A 624 -15.06 10.53 2.38
CA SER A 624 -14.30 9.47 3.02
C SER A 624 -13.45 8.68 2.02
N HIS A 625 -13.87 8.48 0.77
CA HIS A 625 -13.13 7.65 -0.19
C HIS A 625 -11.68 8.11 -0.47
N PRO A 626 -11.41 9.42 -0.67
CA PRO A 626 -10.04 9.89 -0.88
C PRO A 626 -9.20 9.81 0.41
N TRP A 627 -9.82 10.12 1.55
CA TRP A 627 -9.21 9.98 2.88
C TRP A 627 -8.88 8.53 3.23
N HIS A 628 -9.72 7.57 2.85
CA HIS A 628 -9.55 6.13 3.10
C HIS A 628 -8.24 5.61 2.51
N ILE A 629 -7.95 5.96 1.26
CA ILE A 629 -6.70 5.58 0.58
C ILE A 629 -5.52 6.32 1.19
N PHE A 630 -5.63 7.64 1.40
CA PHE A 630 -4.56 8.45 1.99
C PHE A 630 -4.15 7.94 3.38
N CYS A 631 -5.13 7.65 4.23
CA CYS A 631 -4.95 7.11 5.58
C CYS A 631 -4.29 5.73 5.55
N ASN A 632 -4.82 4.79 4.75
CA ASN A 632 -4.26 3.45 4.61
C ASN A 632 -2.80 3.46 4.13
N ALA A 633 -2.51 4.26 3.10
CA ALA A 633 -1.17 4.35 2.51
C ALA A 633 -0.12 4.91 3.48
N HIS A 634 -0.51 5.84 4.36
CA HIS A 634 0.36 6.38 5.40
C HIS A 634 0.46 5.47 6.64
N ASN A 635 -0.63 4.83 7.07
CA ASN A 635 -0.59 3.82 8.12
C ASN A 635 0.33 2.65 7.73
N ALA A 636 0.37 2.30 6.44
CA ALA A 636 1.28 1.32 5.88
C ALA A 636 2.77 1.70 5.99
N LEU A 637 3.15 2.95 6.30
CA LEU A 637 4.54 3.31 6.65
C LEU A 637 4.99 2.66 7.97
N LEU A 638 4.04 2.34 8.87
CA LEU A 638 4.29 1.56 10.09
C LEU A 638 3.81 0.11 9.95
N THR A 639 2.59 -0.14 9.48
CA THR A 639 2.01 -1.50 9.55
C THR A 639 2.70 -2.51 8.64
N ARG A 640 3.40 -2.07 7.56
CA ARG A 640 4.29 -2.94 6.75
C ARG A 640 5.47 -3.54 7.54
N TYR A 641 5.79 -2.96 8.70
CA TYR A 641 6.87 -3.39 9.58
C TYR A 641 6.37 -4.23 10.76
N LEU A 642 5.06 -4.40 10.91
CA LEU A 642 4.43 -5.31 11.86
C LEU A 642 4.28 -6.71 11.24
N ASN A 643 4.09 -7.73 12.07
CA ASN A 643 3.86 -9.12 11.73
C ASN A 643 2.41 -9.37 11.29
N VAL A 644 1.93 -8.57 10.33
CA VAL A 644 0.53 -8.49 9.91
C VAL A 644 0.41 -8.24 8.41
N VAL A 645 -0.77 -8.49 7.85
CA VAL A 645 -1.14 -8.10 6.48
C VAL A 645 -2.16 -6.97 6.55
N PRO A 646 -1.84 -5.73 6.14
CA PRO A 646 -2.80 -4.62 6.20
C PRO A 646 -4.07 -4.85 5.38
N ASP A 647 -5.20 -5.05 6.07
CA ASP A 647 -6.55 -5.03 5.53
C ASP A 647 -6.97 -3.58 5.28
N TRP A 648 -7.13 -3.22 4.00
CA TRP A 648 -7.56 -1.89 3.54
C TRP A 648 -9.09 -1.75 3.51
N ASP A 649 -9.81 -2.71 4.08
CA ASP A 649 -11.26 -2.87 4.18
C ASP A 649 -11.99 -3.23 2.88
N MET A 650 -13.21 -3.76 3.05
CA MET A 650 -14.22 -3.98 2.03
C MET A 650 -14.57 -2.71 1.25
N PHE A 651 -15.18 -2.91 0.08
CA PHE A 651 -15.79 -1.84 -0.72
C PHE A 651 -16.89 -2.42 -1.62
N GLN A 652 -17.63 -1.54 -2.30
CA GLN A 652 -18.65 -1.92 -3.28
C GLN A 652 -18.10 -1.77 -4.71
N THR A 653 -18.28 -2.80 -5.54
CA THR A 653 -17.83 -2.85 -6.94
C THR A 653 -18.76 -2.06 -7.87
N SER A 654 -20.03 -1.90 -7.50
CA SER A 654 -21.01 -1.07 -8.20
C SER A 654 -21.15 0.32 -7.56
N HIS A 655 -20.08 1.11 -7.57
CA HIS A 655 -19.98 2.41 -6.88
C HIS A 655 -19.19 3.45 -7.72
N PRO A 656 -19.47 4.78 -7.65
CA PRO A 656 -18.69 5.79 -8.38
C PRO A 656 -17.19 5.85 -8.06
N TYR A 657 -16.76 5.31 -6.91
CA TYR A 657 -15.34 5.13 -6.54
C TYR A 657 -14.89 3.66 -6.62
N ALA A 658 -15.63 2.77 -7.27
CA ALA A 658 -15.32 1.33 -7.26
C ALA A 658 -13.95 1.01 -7.84
N GLY A 659 -13.63 1.51 -9.04
CA GLY A 659 -12.30 1.31 -9.65
C GLY A 659 -11.16 1.90 -8.82
N PHE A 660 -11.41 3.04 -8.17
CA PHE A 660 -10.48 3.76 -7.30
C PHE A 660 -10.16 2.92 -6.04
N HIS A 661 -11.16 2.31 -5.40
CA HIS A 661 -10.94 1.37 -4.29
C HIS A 661 -10.36 0.02 -4.75
N ALA A 662 -10.84 -0.55 -5.85
CA ALA A 662 -10.34 -1.82 -6.41
C ALA A 662 -8.83 -1.77 -6.69
N ALA A 663 -8.38 -0.73 -7.39
CA ALA A 663 -6.96 -0.50 -7.66
C ALA A 663 -6.16 -0.36 -6.37
N ALA A 664 -6.69 0.37 -5.38
CA ALA A 664 -6.05 0.54 -4.07
C ALA A 664 -5.92 -0.78 -3.28
N ARG A 665 -6.96 -1.62 -3.24
CA ARG A 665 -6.91 -2.95 -2.60
C ARG A 665 -5.98 -3.92 -3.37
N CYS A 666 -5.77 -3.74 -4.67
CA CYS A 666 -4.79 -4.55 -5.41
C CYS A 666 -3.34 -4.13 -5.12
N VAL A 667 -3.02 -2.83 -5.13
CA VAL A 667 -1.64 -2.34 -4.87
C VAL A 667 -1.24 -2.35 -3.39
N SER A 668 -2.18 -2.57 -2.46
CA SER A 668 -1.91 -2.60 -1.01
C SER A 668 -0.99 -3.75 -0.56
N GLY A 669 -0.87 -4.83 -1.34
CA GLY A 669 -0.21 -6.06 -0.88
C GLY A 669 -0.99 -6.83 0.19
N GLY A 670 -2.25 -6.45 0.44
CA GLY A 670 -3.19 -7.08 1.38
C GLY A 670 -4.38 -7.78 0.69
N PRO A 671 -5.44 -8.11 1.44
CA PRO A 671 -6.63 -8.80 0.92
C PRO A 671 -7.55 -7.88 0.09
N VAL A 672 -8.43 -8.50 -0.71
CA VAL A 672 -9.55 -7.81 -1.39
C VAL A 672 -10.89 -8.36 -0.87
N TYR A 673 -11.62 -7.52 -0.15
CA TYR A 673 -12.98 -7.80 0.33
C TYR A 673 -14.00 -7.00 -0.49
N ILE A 674 -15.11 -7.63 -0.88
CA ILE A 674 -16.26 -6.97 -1.53
C ILE A 674 -17.51 -7.05 -0.64
N THR A 675 -18.36 -6.03 -0.66
CA THR A 675 -19.60 -5.96 0.13
C THR A 675 -20.78 -5.41 -0.68
N ASP A 676 -20.87 -5.88 -1.93
CA ASP A 676 -21.93 -5.53 -2.87
C ASP A 676 -23.33 -5.88 -2.33
N GLU A 677 -24.30 -5.01 -2.61
CA GLU A 677 -25.71 -5.39 -2.50
C GLU A 677 -26.06 -6.47 -3.54
N PRO A 678 -26.96 -7.43 -3.23
CA PRO A 678 -27.39 -8.45 -4.19
C PRO A 678 -27.93 -7.84 -5.49
N GLY A 679 -27.27 -8.15 -6.61
CA GLY A 679 -27.60 -7.67 -7.96
C GLY A 679 -26.86 -6.41 -8.39
N LYS A 680 -26.02 -5.81 -7.53
CA LYS A 680 -25.17 -4.65 -7.85
C LYS A 680 -23.70 -5.04 -7.90
N HIS A 681 -23.31 -5.81 -8.92
CA HIS A 681 -21.96 -6.34 -9.07
C HIS A 681 -21.30 -5.86 -10.39
N ASP A 682 -20.14 -5.22 -10.32
CA ASP A 682 -19.29 -5.01 -11.51
C ASP A 682 -18.37 -6.21 -11.72
N VAL A 683 -18.87 -7.19 -12.47
CA VAL A 683 -18.12 -8.38 -12.88
C VAL A 683 -16.85 -8.01 -13.66
N SER A 684 -16.88 -6.93 -14.46
CA SER A 684 -15.72 -6.49 -15.25
C SER A 684 -14.62 -5.87 -14.38
N LEU A 685 -14.97 -5.37 -13.19
CA LEU A 685 -14.01 -4.90 -12.20
C LEU A 685 -13.47 -6.05 -11.35
N ILE A 686 -14.32 -6.99 -10.94
CA ILE A 686 -13.91 -8.21 -10.23
C ILE A 686 -12.95 -9.05 -11.10
N ASP A 687 -13.22 -9.14 -12.41
CA ASP A 687 -12.33 -9.75 -13.40
C ASP A 687 -10.96 -9.04 -13.52
N GLN A 688 -10.80 -7.79 -13.09
CA GLN A 688 -9.49 -7.10 -13.09
C GLN A 688 -8.70 -7.33 -11.79
N MET A 689 -9.37 -7.62 -10.68
CA MET A 689 -8.73 -7.87 -9.38
C MET A 689 -8.33 -9.34 -9.18
N THR A 690 -9.06 -10.26 -9.82
CA THR A 690 -8.96 -11.71 -9.54
C THR A 690 -8.54 -12.55 -10.74
N ALA A 691 -8.04 -13.75 -10.48
CA ALA A 691 -7.73 -14.77 -11.47
C ALA A 691 -8.24 -16.16 -11.00
N LYS A 692 -8.29 -17.12 -11.93
CA LYS A 692 -8.73 -18.50 -11.64
C LYS A 692 -7.55 -19.42 -11.37
N THR A 693 -7.62 -20.27 -10.35
CA THR A 693 -6.62 -21.34 -10.17
C THR A 693 -6.88 -22.49 -11.13
N ILE A 694 -5.92 -23.42 -11.26
CA ILE A 694 -6.12 -24.67 -12.02
C ILE A 694 -7.20 -25.59 -11.45
N HIS A 695 -7.66 -25.31 -10.22
CA HIS A 695 -8.74 -25.99 -9.51
C HIS A 695 -10.08 -25.22 -9.57
N ASP A 696 -10.19 -24.23 -10.47
CA ASP A 696 -11.32 -23.29 -10.64
C ASP A 696 -11.63 -22.38 -9.43
N GLY A 697 -10.79 -22.36 -8.38
CA GLY A 697 -10.88 -21.38 -7.27
C GLY A 697 -10.59 -19.94 -7.72
N THR A 698 -11.04 -18.93 -6.96
CA THR A 698 -10.85 -17.50 -7.27
C THR A 698 -9.85 -16.85 -6.32
N VAL A 699 -8.72 -16.38 -6.85
CA VAL A 699 -7.62 -15.75 -6.09
C VAL A 699 -7.39 -14.31 -6.53
N ILE A 700 -6.90 -13.48 -5.62
CA ILE A 700 -6.42 -12.12 -5.88
C ILE A 700 -4.95 -12.17 -6.33
N LEU A 701 -4.50 -11.17 -7.09
CA LEU A 701 -3.08 -11.07 -7.48
C LEU A 701 -2.30 -10.16 -6.51
N ARG A 702 -2.23 -10.57 -5.24
CA ARG A 702 -1.53 -9.82 -4.18
C ARG A 702 -0.02 -9.70 -4.48
N PRO A 703 0.55 -8.48 -4.55
CA PRO A 703 1.99 -8.24 -4.65
C PRO A 703 2.79 -8.83 -3.48
N SER A 704 4.08 -9.11 -3.71
CA SER A 704 4.96 -9.69 -2.67
C SER A 704 5.20 -8.77 -1.48
N LEU A 705 5.26 -7.45 -1.68
CA LEU A 705 5.42 -6.47 -0.59
C LEU A 705 4.12 -5.71 -0.30
N ILE A 706 4.01 -5.22 0.94
CA ILE A 706 2.94 -4.30 1.33
C ILE A 706 3.15 -2.93 0.67
N GLY A 707 2.08 -2.42 0.05
CA GLY A 707 2.03 -1.12 -0.59
C GLY A 707 1.89 0.02 0.41
N ARG A 708 2.66 1.09 0.21
CA ARG A 708 2.72 2.27 1.10
C ARG A 708 2.71 3.57 0.31
N ALA A 709 2.44 4.68 1.00
CA ALA A 709 2.67 6.01 0.46
C ALA A 709 4.15 6.16 0.02
N MET A 710 4.37 6.71 -1.18
CA MET A 710 5.70 7.13 -1.62
C MET A 710 6.03 8.56 -1.17
N ASP A 711 5.01 9.36 -0.85
CA ASP A 711 5.09 10.78 -0.53
C ASP A 711 4.87 11.05 0.97
N ILE A 712 5.81 10.61 1.81
CA ILE A 712 5.69 10.61 3.29
C ILE A 712 5.21 11.95 3.89
N TYR A 713 5.54 13.09 3.26
CA TYR A 713 5.36 14.43 3.81
C TYR A 713 4.34 15.33 3.08
N HIS A 714 3.52 14.80 2.15
CA HIS A 714 2.45 15.60 1.52
C HIS A 714 1.18 15.61 2.38
N ASP A 715 0.63 16.79 2.70
CA ASP A 715 -0.62 16.91 3.45
C ASP A 715 -1.81 16.57 2.52
N TYR A 716 -2.78 15.81 3.03
CA TYR A 716 -4.06 15.54 2.38
C TYR A 716 -4.72 16.81 1.82
N LYS A 717 -4.60 17.94 2.53
CA LYS A 717 -5.13 19.26 2.15
C LYS A 717 -4.46 19.87 0.93
N GLU A 718 -3.24 19.47 0.59
CA GLU A 718 -2.53 19.95 -0.61
C GLU A 718 -3.14 19.34 -1.90
N GLY A 719 -3.93 18.25 -1.79
CA GLY A 719 -4.74 17.71 -2.88
C GLY A 719 -3.92 17.19 -4.07
N HIS A 720 -2.74 16.66 -3.80
CA HIS A 720 -1.86 16.01 -4.78
C HIS A 720 -2.36 14.62 -5.17
N ILE A 721 -1.85 14.05 -6.27
CA ILE A 721 -2.09 12.64 -6.60
C ILE A 721 -1.37 11.78 -5.57
N VAL A 722 -2.10 10.94 -4.84
CA VAL A 722 -1.52 9.99 -3.87
C VAL A 722 -0.85 8.86 -4.64
N ARG A 723 0.44 8.65 -4.35
CA ARG A 723 1.25 7.58 -4.96
C ARG A 723 1.43 6.43 -3.97
N VAL A 724 0.90 5.25 -4.32
CA VAL A 724 1.04 4.02 -3.51
C VAL A 724 1.99 3.07 -4.24
N GLY A 725 3.18 2.85 -3.68
CA GLY A 725 4.21 2.00 -4.27
C GLY A 725 4.28 0.63 -3.61
N THR A 726 4.42 -0.43 -4.42
CA THR A 726 4.73 -1.80 -4.00
C THR A 726 5.70 -2.49 -4.99
N TYR A 727 6.14 -3.71 -4.67
CA TYR A 727 7.03 -4.55 -5.48
C TYR A 727 6.57 -6.00 -5.47
N THR A 728 6.84 -6.75 -6.54
CA THR A 728 6.56 -8.18 -6.63
C THR A 728 7.65 -8.94 -7.37
N GLY A 729 8.01 -10.13 -6.88
CA GLY A 729 9.11 -10.95 -7.42
C GLY A 729 10.48 -10.71 -6.76
N TRP A 730 11.52 -11.31 -7.32
CA TRP A 730 12.89 -11.30 -6.76
C TRP A 730 13.61 -9.97 -6.99
N ALA A 731 14.52 -9.59 -6.10
CA ALA A 731 15.28 -8.34 -6.23
C ALA A 731 16.01 -8.25 -7.59
N ARG A 732 15.94 -7.08 -8.22
CA ARG A 732 16.47 -6.74 -9.57
C ARG A 732 15.77 -7.41 -10.77
N THR A 733 14.93 -8.42 -10.59
CA THR A 733 14.21 -9.10 -11.70
C THR A 733 12.68 -8.98 -11.60
N GLY A 734 12.15 -8.72 -10.41
CA GLY A 734 10.75 -8.41 -10.16
C GLY A 734 10.33 -7.00 -10.58
N SER A 735 9.02 -6.74 -10.47
CA SER A 735 8.34 -5.56 -11.00
C SER A 735 7.97 -4.56 -9.90
N GLY A 736 8.28 -3.28 -10.10
CA GLY A 736 7.80 -2.18 -9.27
C GLY A 736 6.41 -1.74 -9.73
N ILE A 737 5.48 -1.55 -8.81
CA ILE A 737 4.09 -1.19 -9.09
C ILE A 737 3.78 0.12 -8.39
N LEU A 738 3.16 1.06 -9.11
CA LEU A 738 2.79 2.38 -8.60
C LEU A 738 1.31 2.66 -8.92
N GLY A 739 0.46 2.61 -7.89
CA GLY A 739 -0.91 3.09 -7.96
C GLY A 739 -0.95 4.61 -7.80
N LEU A 740 -1.65 5.29 -8.70
CA LEU A 740 -1.83 6.73 -8.72
C LEU A 740 -3.31 7.06 -8.48
N PHE A 741 -3.62 7.87 -7.47
CA PHE A 741 -5.00 8.18 -7.06
C PHE A 741 -5.23 9.68 -6.94
N ASN A 742 -6.13 10.24 -7.75
CA ASN A 742 -6.48 11.66 -7.65
C ASN A 742 -7.52 11.88 -6.53
N ILE A 743 -7.05 12.38 -5.39
CA ILE A 743 -7.89 12.78 -4.26
C ILE A 743 -8.49 14.20 -4.41
N SER A 744 -8.14 14.93 -5.46
CA SER A 744 -8.63 16.29 -5.72
C SER A 744 -10.01 16.29 -6.38
N THR A 745 -10.77 17.38 -6.15
CA THR A 745 -12.01 17.69 -6.87
C THR A 745 -11.76 18.25 -8.28
N ALA A 746 -10.51 18.56 -8.63
CA ALA A 746 -10.08 18.97 -9.95
C ALA A 746 -9.27 17.86 -10.65
N GLU A 747 -9.15 17.93 -11.97
CA GLU A 747 -8.21 17.07 -12.71
C GLU A 747 -6.76 17.41 -12.33
N LYS A 748 -5.91 16.38 -12.23
CA LYS A 748 -4.49 16.53 -11.89
C LYS A 748 -3.63 15.77 -12.90
N SER A 749 -2.49 16.35 -13.27
CA SER A 749 -1.46 15.73 -14.10
C SER A 749 -0.18 15.55 -13.28
N THR A 750 0.53 14.44 -13.47
CA THR A 750 1.81 14.16 -12.82
C THR A 750 2.81 13.54 -13.78
N ILE A 751 4.09 13.76 -13.52
CA ILE A 751 5.21 13.13 -14.23
C ILE A 751 5.91 12.20 -13.24
N THR A 752 6.07 10.94 -13.62
CA THR A 752 6.69 9.87 -12.82
C THR A 752 8.02 9.48 -13.43
N HIS A 753 9.04 9.29 -12.60
CA HIS A 753 10.39 8.86 -12.95
C HIS A 753 10.62 7.39 -12.58
N LEU A 754 11.54 6.69 -13.25
CA LEU A 754 11.87 5.29 -12.93
C LEU A 754 12.22 5.06 -11.44
N LEU A 755 12.87 6.03 -10.80
CA LEU A 755 13.22 5.97 -9.36
C LEU A 755 12.01 6.14 -8.40
N ASP A 756 10.82 6.50 -8.90
CA ASP A 756 9.59 6.50 -8.09
C ASP A 756 9.03 5.09 -7.86
N PHE A 757 9.51 4.08 -8.60
CA PHE A 757 9.06 2.70 -8.49
C PHE A 757 9.92 1.92 -7.48
N PRO A 758 9.31 1.28 -6.46
CA PRO A 758 10.05 0.41 -5.55
C PRO A 758 10.85 -0.68 -6.29
N GLY A 759 12.03 -1.01 -5.76
CA GLY A 759 12.96 -1.97 -6.35
C GLY A 759 13.85 -1.43 -7.48
N ILE A 760 13.69 -0.17 -7.88
CA ILE A 760 14.63 0.54 -8.78
C ILE A 760 15.47 1.52 -7.94
N HIS A 761 16.78 1.50 -8.16
CA HIS A 761 17.77 2.26 -7.37
C HIS A 761 18.74 3.02 -8.30
N GLN A 762 19.45 4.04 -7.79
CA GLN A 762 20.33 4.89 -8.62
C GLN A 762 21.47 4.13 -9.33
N ASP A 763 21.92 3.01 -8.77
CA ASP A 763 22.93 2.11 -9.33
C ASP A 763 22.37 1.14 -10.38
N SER A 764 21.07 1.18 -10.68
CA SER A 764 20.42 0.25 -11.60
C SER A 764 20.84 0.51 -13.06
N GLN A 765 21.66 -0.38 -13.60
CA GLN A 765 22.17 -0.34 -14.98
C GLN A 765 21.22 -0.98 -16.01
N GLY A 766 20.09 -1.54 -15.57
CA GLY A 766 19.14 -2.23 -16.43
C GLY A 766 18.31 -1.30 -17.32
N GLU A 767 17.77 -1.86 -18.40
CA GLU A 767 16.72 -1.23 -19.20
C GLU A 767 15.34 -1.69 -18.71
N TYR A 768 14.36 -0.77 -18.77
CA TYR A 768 13.02 -0.99 -18.27
C TYR A 768 11.96 -0.60 -19.32
N ILE A 769 10.78 -1.19 -19.17
CA ILE A 769 9.52 -0.70 -19.75
C ILE A 769 8.58 -0.27 -18.62
N ILE A 770 7.70 0.69 -18.87
CA ILE A 770 6.55 0.99 -18.01
C ILE A 770 5.27 0.68 -18.80
N ARG A 771 4.41 -0.20 -18.25
CA ARG A 771 3.05 -0.45 -18.77
C ARG A 771 2.01 0.20 -17.87
N ALA A 772 1.02 0.86 -18.46
CA ALA A 772 -0.17 1.33 -17.77
C ALA A 772 -1.29 0.27 -17.79
N HIS A 773 -2.12 0.22 -16.76
CA HIS A 773 -3.22 -0.74 -16.66
C HIS A 773 -4.44 -0.31 -17.47
N THR A 774 -4.92 0.92 -17.31
CA THR A 774 -6.22 1.33 -17.93
C THR A 774 -6.18 1.40 -19.46
N SER A 775 -5.01 1.72 -20.02
CA SER A 775 -4.80 1.91 -21.46
C SER A 775 -4.11 0.72 -22.15
N GLY A 776 -3.30 -0.05 -21.40
CA GLY A 776 -2.36 -1.02 -21.96
C GLY A 776 -1.14 -0.41 -22.65
N MET A 777 -0.93 0.92 -22.58
CA MET A 777 0.19 1.60 -23.22
C MET A 777 1.53 1.22 -22.59
N ILE A 778 2.58 1.11 -23.42
CA ILE A 778 3.95 0.76 -23.00
C ILE A 778 4.95 1.82 -23.44
N ALA A 779 5.60 2.48 -22.48
CA ALA A 779 6.83 3.23 -22.72
C ALA A 779 8.03 2.26 -22.63
N SER A 780 8.95 2.34 -23.59
CA SER A 780 10.08 1.42 -23.73
C SER A 780 11.43 2.12 -23.69
N ASP A 781 12.48 1.29 -23.61
CA ASP A 781 13.88 1.73 -23.71
C ASP A 781 14.27 2.72 -22.59
N LEU A 782 13.63 2.56 -21.42
CA LEU A 782 13.79 3.47 -20.29
C LEU A 782 15.00 3.10 -19.44
N ARG A 783 15.79 4.09 -19.00
CA ARG A 783 17.05 3.86 -18.26
C ARG A 783 17.23 4.87 -17.12
N VAL A 784 17.71 4.41 -15.95
CA VAL A 784 17.93 5.30 -14.78
C VAL A 784 19.06 6.33 -14.99
N PRO A 785 20.20 6.01 -15.66
CA PRO A 785 21.26 7.00 -15.88
C PRO A 785 20.95 8.06 -16.94
N ASP A 786 20.02 7.76 -17.87
CA ASP A 786 19.63 8.66 -18.95
C ASP A 786 18.47 9.57 -18.51
N THR A 787 18.68 10.87 -18.69
CA THR A 787 17.77 11.90 -18.21
C THR A 787 16.68 12.29 -19.22
N GLU A 788 16.73 11.74 -20.44
CA GLU A 788 15.70 11.94 -21.47
C GLU A 788 14.80 10.69 -21.65
N SER A 789 15.22 9.52 -21.14
CA SER A 789 14.47 8.25 -21.22
C SER A 789 14.08 7.67 -19.85
N SER A 790 13.85 8.49 -18.83
CA SER A 790 13.51 8.02 -17.47
C SER A 790 12.12 8.41 -16.96
N LEU A 791 11.30 9.08 -17.78
CA LEU A 791 10.05 9.74 -17.38
C LEU A 791 8.81 9.22 -18.14
N VAL A 792 7.65 9.28 -17.49
CA VAL A 792 6.30 9.12 -18.07
C VAL A 792 5.33 10.12 -17.44
N THR A 793 4.18 10.37 -18.07
CA THR A 793 3.13 11.31 -17.61
C THR A 793 1.78 10.60 -17.51
N VAL A 794 0.98 10.97 -16.51
CA VAL A 794 -0.40 10.50 -16.32
C VAL A 794 -1.29 11.71 -15.98
N THR A 795 -2.48 11.77 -16.57
CA THR A 795 -3.51 12.77 -16.26
C THR A 795 -4.75 12.07 -15.71
N LEU A 796 -5.18 12.44 -14.51
CA LEU A 796 -6.29 11.80 -13.79
C LEU A 796 -7.43 12.80 -13.55
N PRO A 797 -8.67 12.54 -14.02
CA PRO A 797 -9.85 13.32 -13.64
C PRO A 797 -10.11 13.20 -12.12
N PRO A 798 -11.03 13.99 -11.54
CA PRO A 798 -11.51 13.77 -10.18
C PRO A 798 -11.98 12.31 -10.01
N LYS A 799 -11.65 11.67 -8.89
CA LYS A 799 -11.89 10.22 -8.64
C LYS A 799 -11.12 9.26 -9.57
N GLY A 800 -10.29 9.80 -10.46
CA GLY A 800 -9.46 9.05 -11.40
C GLY A 800 -8.31 8.32 -10.72
N TRP A 801 -7.92 7.20 -11.33
CA TRP A 801 -6.81 6.36 -10.88
C TRP A 801 -6.09 5.75 -12.09
N GLU A 802 -4.85 5.30 -11.89
CA GLU A 802 -4.09 4.46 -12.83
C GLU A 802 -3.16 3.55 -12.03
N ILE A 803 -2.75 2.41 -12.60
CA ILE A 803 -1.63 1.61 -12.10
C ILE A 803 -0.56 1.56 -13.18
N LEU A 804 0.63 2.04 -12.84
CA LEU A 804 1.83 1.86 -13.64
C LEU A 804 2.63 0.68 -13.09
N THR A 805 3.23 -0.13 -13.95
CA THR A 805 4.16 -1.19 -13.54
C THR A 805 5.43 -1.14 -14.37
N THR A 806 6.59 -1.14 -13.70
CA THR A 806 7.91 -1.31 -14.32
C THR A 806 8.25 -2.78 -14.48
N TYR A 807 8.81 -3.14 -15.63
CA TYR A 807 9.37 -4.47 -15.87
C TYR A 807 10.80 -4.30 -16.40
N PRO A 808 11.81 -5.03 -15.87
CA PRO A 808 13.13 -5.08 -16.47
C PRO A 808 13.08 -5.80 -17.82
N THR A 809 13.89 -5.38 -18.78
CA THR A 809 13.99 -6.02 -20.10
C THR A 809 15.34 -6.71 -20.30
N TYR A 810 15.30 -7.89 -20.92
CA TYR A 810 16.46 -8.75 -21.18
C TYR A 810 16.77 -8.80 -22.67
N THR A 811 18.04 -8.68 -23.05
CA THR A 811 18.48 -8.49 -24.44
C THR A 811 19.08 -9.77 -25.02
N PHE A 812 18.60 -10.19 -26.19
CA PHE A 812 19.02 -11.45 -26.85
C PHE A 812 19.36 -11.28 -28.34
N ASP A 813 20.36 -12.03 -28.79
CA ASP A 813 20.93 -11.98 -30.14
C ASP A 813 20.35 -13.08 -31.06
N LEU A 814 19.14 -12.86 -31.58
CA LEU A 814 18.38 -13.92 -32.28
C LEU A 814 18.84 -14.10 -33.74
N LYS A 815 19.32 -15.32 -34.04
CA LYS A 815 19.99 -15.67 -35.31
C LYS A 815 19.12 -15.46 -36.56
N ALA A 816 17.79 -15.52 -36.44
CA ALA A 816 16.84 -15.40 -37.56
C ALA A 816 17.05 -14.14 -38.42
N LYS A 817 17.36 -13.00 -37.78
CA LYS A 817 17.60 -11.70 -38.46
C LYS A 817 18.78 -11.70 -39.43
N LYS A 818 19.74 -12.64 -39.32
CA LYS A 818 20.93 -12.70 -40.19
C LYS A 818 20.65 -13.07 -41.65
N ARG A 819 19.40 -13.35 -42.05
CA ARG A 819 18.99 -13.55 -43.45
C ARG A 819 18.38 -12.31 -44.13
N ALA A 820 18.15 -11.20 -43.42
CA ALA A 820 17.33 -10.07 -43.90
C ALA A 820 18.11 -8.75 -44.12
N SER A 821 19.21 -8.79 -44.87
CA SER A 821 19.73 -7.67 -45.70
C SER A 821 19.93 -6.26 -45.07
N THR A 822 20.08 -6.11 -43.75
CA THR A 822 20.53 -4.85 -43.12
C THR A 822 21.79 -5.08 -42.28
N SER A 823 22.68 -4.07 -42.25
CA SER A 823 24.07 -4.21 -41.78
C SER A 823 24.27 -3.97 -40.28
N THR A 824 23.24 -4.12 -39.47
CA THR A 824 23.28 -3.95 -38.01
C THR A 824 22.52 -5.08 -37.32
N PRO A 825 23.12 -5.79 -36.33
CA PRO A 825 22.35 -6.66 -35.45
C PRO A 825 21.27 -5.83 -34.76
N THR A 826 20.02 -6.23 -34.89
CA THR A 826 18.89 -5.62 -34.17
C THR A 826 18.50 -6.53 -33.03
N GLU A 827 19.15 -6.30 -31.89
CA GLU A 827 18.93 -7.00 -30.62
C GLU A 827 17.43 -7.12 -30.28
N THR A 828 17.02 -8.24 -29.69
CA THR A 828 15.65 -8.50 -29.27
C THR A 828 15.54 -8.29 -27.76
N LYS A 829 14.87 -7.22 -27.31
CA LYS A 829 14.62 -6.99 -25.87
C LYS A 829 13.27 -7.58 -25.48
N VAL A 830 13.22 -8.38 -24.42
CA VAL A 830 12.00 -9.09 -23.98
C VAL A 830 11.73 -8.93 -22.48
N SER A 831 10.48 -9.11 -22.06
CA SER A 831 10.10 -9.15 -20.65
C SER A 831 8.78 -9.90 -20.43
N VAL A 832 8.61 -10.55 -19.28
CA VAL A 832 7.39 -11.29 -18.92
C VAL A 832 6.50 -10.39 -18.05
N LEU A 833 5.26 -10.15 -18.49
CA LEU A 833 4.35 -9.17 -17.89
C LEU A 833 3.37 -9.76 -16.86
N GLY A 834 3.38 -11.09 -16.71
CA GLY A 834 2.37 -11.81 -15.93
C GLY A 834 1.00 -11.75 -16.61
N LEU A 835 -0.07 -11.70 -15.81
CA LEU A 835 -1.44 -11.72 -16.33
C LEU A 835 -1.93 -10.32 -16.75
N ILE A 836 -1.86 -10.01 -18.05
CA ILE A 836 -2.36 -8.75 -18.60
C ILE A 836 -3.88 -8.61 -18.47
N GLY A 837 -4.35 -7.38 -18.32
CA GLY A 837 -5.74 -7.06 -17.99
C GLY A 837 -6.09 -7.24 -16.51
N LYS A 838 -5.12 -7.61 -15.65
CA LYS A 838 -5.26 -7.64 -14.19
C LYS A 838 -4.47 -6.49 -13.57
N MET A 839 -5.05 -5.83 -12.57
CA MET A 839 -4.51 -4.61 -11.92
C MET A 839 -3.07 -4.78 -11.42
N THR A 840 -2.75 -5.95 -10.89
CA THR A 840 -1.41 -6.33 -10.39
C THR A 840 -0.90 -7.60 -11.09
N GLY A 841 -1.12 -7.69 -12.41
CA GLY A 841 -0.84 -8.86 -13.25
C GLY A 841 0.54 -9.51 -13.08
N ALA A 842 1.58 -8.71 -12.82
CA ALA A 842 2.93 -9.18 -12.53
C ALA A 842 3.01 -10.14 -11.34
N ALA A 843 2.16 -9.95 -10.32
CA ALA A 843 2.11 -10.78 -9.11
C ALA A 843 1.50 -12.19 -9.32
N ALA A 844 1.11 -12.53 -10.55
CA ALA A 844 0.77 -13.89 -10.94
C ALA A 844 2.00 -14.77 -11.24
N ILE A 845 3.16 -14.17 -11.53
CA ILE A 845 4.41 -14.89 -11.82
C ILE A 845 4.95 -15.51 -10.52
N ILE A 846 5.23 -16.81 -10.53
CA ILE A 846 6.00 -17.50 -9.48
C ILE A 846 7.48 -17.45 -9.84
N PHE A 847 7.82 -17.87 -11.07
CA PHE A 847 9.13 -17.66 -11.67
C PHE A 847 8.99 -17.48 -13.19
N SER A 848 10.02 -16.91 -13.80
CA SER A 848 10.22 -16.90 -15.25
C SER A 848 11.71 -16.94 -15.56
N ASP A 849 12.13 -17.88 -16.39
CA ASP A 849 13.49 -17.93 -16.95
C ASP A 849 13.45 -17.72 -18.46
N ILE A 850 14.52 -17.14 -19.03
CA ILE A 850 14.59 -16.74 -20.44
C ILE A 850 16.01 -16.96 -20.96
N TYR A 851 16.18 -17.88 -21.92
CA TYR A 851 17.48 -18.28 -22.44
C TYR A 851 17.42 -18.71 -23.92
N ILE A 852 18.58 -18.85 -24.56
CA ILE A 852 18.68 -19.36 -25.93
C ILE A 852 19.04 -20.85 -25.88
N GLU A 853 18.23 -21.71 -26.50
CA GLU A 853 18.52 -23.14 -26.62
C GLU A 853 19.65 -23.41 -27.64
N ASP A 854 20.27 -24.60 -27.58
CA ASP A 854 21.33 -25.04 -28.51
C ASP A 854 20.94 -24.89 -30.00
N ASN A 855 19.66 -25.07 -30.31
CA ASN A 855 19.09 -24.91 -31.65
C ASN A 855 19.07 -23.44 -32.14
N GLY A 856 19.29 -22.47 -31.24
CA GLY A 856 19.34 -21.04 -31.53
C GLY A 856 18.03 -20.27 -31.38
N ARG A 857 16.96 -20.91 -30.86
CA ARG A 857 15.69 -20.27 -30.50
C ARG A 857 15.76 -19.64 -29.12
N LEU A 858 15.01 -18.55 -28.93
CA LEU A 858 14.72 -18.03 -27.60
C LEU A 858 13.65 -18.91 -26.95
N ARG A 859 13.85 -19.26 -25.68
CA ARG A 859 12.93 -20.00 -24.84
C ARG A 859 12.57 -19.19 -23.60
N PHE A 860 11.31 -19.26 -23.22
CA PHE A 860 10.78 -18.77 -21.95
C PHE A 860 10.15 -19.94 -21.20
N ASP A 861 10.56 -20.18 -19.96
CA ASP A 861 9.91 -21.11 -19.03
C ASP A 861 9.25 -20.28 -17.93
N ILE A 862 7.91 -20.21 -17.95
CA ILE A 862 7.13 -19.29 -17.12
C ILE A 862 6.15 -20.08 -16.25
N SER A 863 6.23 -19.91 -14.93
CA SER A 863 5.29 -20.47 -13.96
C SER A 863 4.33 -19.39 -13.44
N LEU A 864 3.03 -19.69 -13.51
CA LEU A 864 1.95 -18.81 -13.07
C LEU A 864 1.12 -19.45 -11.94
N LYS A 865 0.82 -18.69 -10.89
CA LYS A 865 -0.07 -19.13 -9.79
C LYS A 865 -1.57 -19.15 -10.17
N ALA A 866 -1.92 -18.62 -11.34
CA ALA A 866 -3.29 -18.52 -11.81
C ALA A 866 -3.40 -18.46 -13.35
N LEU A 867 -4.57 -18.86 -13.85
CA LEU A 867 -5.03 -18.80 -15.23
C LEU A 867 -5.55 -17.40 -15.58
N GLY A 868 -5.19 -16.95 -16.79
CA GLY A 868 -5.66 -15.71 -17.41
C GLY A 868 -4.96 -15.50 -18.75
N THR A 869 -4.86 -14.25 -19.21
CA THR A 869 -4.05 -13.91 -20.38
C THR A 869 -2.63 -13.56 -19.95
N LEU A 870 -1.64 -14.41 -20.25
CA LEU A 870 -0.22 -14.10 -20.08
C LEU A 870 0.22 -13.08 -21.14
N GLY A 871 0.95 -12.04 -20.74
CA GLY A 871 1.61 -11.10 -21.65
C GLY A 871 3.13 -11.28 -21.65
N ILE A 872 3.75 -11.27 -22.83
CA ILE A 872 5.21 -11.23 -23.01
C ILE A 872 5.56 -10.09 -23.97
N TYR A 873 6.38 -9.14 -23.52
CA TYR A 873 6.87 -8.02 -24.32
C TYR A 873 8.02 -8.43 -25.23
N PHE A 874 8.03 -7.91 -26.46
CA PHE A 874 9.16 -7.95 -27.40
C PHE A 874 9.31 -6.57 -28.06
N SER A 875 10.51 -5.98 -28.06
CA SER A 875 10.78 -4.64 -28.61
C SER A 875 10.49 -4.50 -30.11
N ASP A 876 10.62 -5.60 -30.84
CA ASP A 876 10.58 -5.76 -32.29
C ASP A 876 9.42 -6.64 -32.76
N LEU A 877 8.43 -6.94 -31.90
CA LEU A 877 7.29 -7.83 -32.23
C LEU A 877 6.60 -7.55 -33.58
N PRO A 878 6.49 -6.31 -34.09
CA PRO A 878 5.94 -6.06 -35.43
C PRO A 878 6.63 -6.88 -36.54
N ASP A 879 7.94 -7.14 -36.43
CA ASP A 879 8.74 -7.87 -37.43
C ASP A 879 8.49 -9.39 -37.44
N TRP A 880 7.84 -9.94 -36.41
CA TRP A 880 7.64 -11.39 -36.22
C TRP A 880 6.21 -11.84 -36.57
N SER A 881 6.07 -13.09 -37.05
CA SER A 881 4.78 -13.75 -37.29
C SER A 881 4.46 -14.73 -36.15
N ILE A 882 3.24 -14.64 -35.59
CA ILE A 882 2.75 -15.59 -34.58
C ILE A 882 2.64 -17.01 -35.17
N ASP A 883 2.22 -17.13 -36.43
CA ASP A 883 1.99 -18.41 -37.10
C ASP A 883 3.28 -19.14 -37.51
N ASP A 884 4.35 -18.38 -37.84
CA ASP A 884 5.60 -18.92 -38.40
C ASP A 884 6.75 -18.98 -37.38
N ASN A 885 6.74 -18.14 -36.34
CA ASN A 885 7.89 -17.99 -35.43
C ASN A 885 7.63 -18.40 -33.97
N PHE A 886 6.38 -18.49 -33.53
CA PHE A 886 6.04 -18.79 -32.13
C PHE A 886 5.47 -20.19 -31.96
N MET A 887 5.99 -20.93 -30.99
CA MET A 887 5.38 -22.15 -30.48
C MET A 887 5.16 -22.01 -28.98
N VAL A 888 3.89 -22.04 -28.56
CA VAL A 888 3.49 -21.91 -27.15
C VAL A 888 2.91 -23.24 -26.68
N MET A 889 3.39 -23.74 -25.55
CA MET A 889 2.94 -24.99 -24.94
C MET A 889 2.52 -24.78 -23.48
N ILE A 890 1.57 -25.59 -23.03
CA ILE A 890 1.23 -25.76 -21.61
C ILE A 890 1.39 -27.25 -21.30
N LEU A 891 2.20 -27.58 -20.28
CA LEU A 891 2.52 -28.97 -19.90
C LEU A 891 2.99 -29.82 -21.10
N GLY A 892 3.91 -29.30 -21.92
CA GLY A 892 4.43 -29.99 -23.11
C GLY A 892 3.43 -30.23 -24.25
N ARG A 893 2.27 -29.54 -24.25
CA ARG A 893 1.25 -29.63 -25.31
C ARG A 893 1.03 -28.28 -25.99
N PRO A 894 1.03 -28.19 -27.33
CA PRO A 894 0.80 -26.93 -28.04
C PRO A 894 -0.63 -26.39 -27.80
N VAL A 895 -0.73 -25.08 -27.58
CA VAL A 895 -2.02 -24.40 -27.34
C VAL A 895 -2.80 -24.17 -28.65
N PRO A 896 -4.14 -24.03 -28.61
CA PRO A 896 -4.92 -23.73 -29.82
C PRO A 896 -4.54 -22.35 -30.39
N LYS A 897 -4.14 -22.25 -31.67
CA LYS A 897 -3.62 -21.00 -32.28
C LYS A 897 -4.41 -19.73 -31.94
N LYS A 898 -5.74 -19.80 -31.89
CA LYS A 898 -6.64 -18.68 -31.57
C LYS A 898 -6.48 -18.10 -30.14
N THR A 899 -5.76 -18.77 -29.24
CA THR A 899 -5.44 -18.28 -27.90
C THR A 899 -4.14 -17.47 -27.86
N VAL A 900 -3.44 -17.29 -28.99
CA VAL A 900 -2.21 -16.48 -29.10
C VAL A 900 -2.42 -15.33 -30.09
N TRP A 901 -2.11 -14.09 -29.72
CA TRP A 901 -2.21 -12.92 -30.60
C TRP A 901 -1.24 -11.79 -30.20
N LYS A 902 -1.06 -10.79 -31.08
CA LYS A 902 -0.39 -9.52 -30.73
C LYS A 902 -1.40 -8.56 -30.09
N GLU A 903 -1.21 -8.17 -28.83
CA GLU A 903 -2.03 -7.10 -28.21
C GLU A 903 -1.67 -5.75 -28.85
N GLY A 904 -2.68 -5.04 -29.37
CA GLY A 904 -2.49 -3.86 -30.23
C GLY A 904 -2.39 -4.17 -31.74
N GLY A 905 -2.57 -5.43 -32.17
CA GLY A 905 -2.52 -5.83 -33.58
C GLY A 905 -1.10 -5.84 -34.14
N ASP A 906 -0.92 -5.59 -35.44
CA ASP A 906 0.37 -5.75 -36.12
C ASP A 906 1.48 -4.84 -35.60
N LYS A 907 1.12 -3.67 -35.06
CA LYS A 907 2.03 -2.72 -34.38
C LYS A 907 2.24 -3.02 -32.89
N GLY A 908 1.53 -4.02 -32.37
CA GLY A 908 1.60 -4.44 -30.97
C GLY A 908 2.99 -4.93 -30.59
N ARG A 909 3.36 -4.70 -29.32
CA ARG A 909 4.65 -5.13 -28.72
C ARG A 909 4.51 -6.21 -27.65
N VAL A 910 3.30 -6.74 -27.45
CA VAL A 910 3.01 -7.81 -26.48
C VAL A 910 2.40 -9.01 -27.19
N VAL A 911 3.00 -10.19 -27.00
CA VAL A 911 2.36 -11.47 -27.28
C VAL A 911 1.43 -11.78 -26.11
N ALA A 912 0.15 -11.92 -26.40
CA ALA A 912 -0.88 -12.30 -25.46
C ALA A 912 -1.24 -13.78 -25.65
N VAL A 913 -1.26 -14.54 -24.56
CA VAL A 913 -1.61 -15.96 -24.53
C VAL A 913 -2.74 -16.19 -23.53
N ASP A 914 -3.95 -16.52 -23.99
CA ASP A 914 -5.10 -16.86 -23.13
C ASP A 914 -4.97 -18.30 -22.59
N ILE A 915 -4.21 -18.42 -21.50
CA ILE A 915 -3.97 -19.66 -20.75
C ILE A 915 -5.28 -20.24 -20.21
N LEU A 916 -6.24 -19.39 -19.80
CA LEU A 916 -7.53 -19.82 -19.25
C LEU A 916 -8.39 -20.52 -20.31
N THR A 917 -8.49 -19.96 -21.52
CA THR A 917 -9.19 -20.58 -22.64
C THR A 917 -8.44 -21.82 -23.14
N ALA A 918 -7.12 -21.75 -23.27
CA ALA A 918 -6.29 -22.89 -23.70
C ALA A 918 -6.45 -24.09 -22.75
N TRP A 919 -6.33 -23.88 -21.43
CA TRP A 919 -6.49 -24.90 -20.39
C TRP A 919 -7.85 -25.62 -20.49
N LYS A 920 -8.93 -24.84 -20.67
CA LYS A 920 -10.30 -25.36 -20.78
C LYS A 920 -10.53 -26.13 -22.08
N GLU A 921 -10.08 -25.63 -23.22
CA GLU A 921 -10.28 -26.29 -24.52
C GLU A 921 -9.39 -27.53 -24.72
N MET A 922 -8.18 -27.53 -24.18
CA MET A 922 -7.26 -28.68 -24.21
C MET A 922 -7.65 -29.78 -23.21
N GLY A 923 -8.66 -29.55 -22.37
CA GLY A 923 -9.10 -30.49 -21.33
C GLY A 923 -8.01 -30.82 -20.31
N LEU A 924 -7.16 -29.83 -19.99
CA LEU A 924 -6.06 -30.03 -19.04
C LEU A 924 -6.61 -30.25 -17.62
N LYS A 925 -5.79 -30.91 -16.81
CA LYS A 925 -6.07 -31.21 -15.40
C LYS A 925 -4.87 -30.80 -14.57
N ALA A 926 -5.13 -30.39 -13.33
CA ALA A 926 -4.09 -30.13 -12.36
C ALA A 926 -3.19 -31.37 -12.17
N GLY A 927 -1.89 -31.12 -12.01
CA GLY A 927 -0.91 -32.15 -11.70
C GLY A 927 -0.74 -32.32 -10.20
N TRP A 928 0.48 -32.66 -9.79
CA TRP A 928 0.91 -32.55 -8.38
C TRP A 928 1.25 -31.10 -7.99
N SER A 929 1.60 -30.26 -8.97
CA SER A 929 1.83 -28.84 -8.77
C SER A 929 0.53 -28.04 -8.91
N ASN A 930 0.46 -26.92 -8.19
CA ASN A 930 -0.65 -25.97 -8.19
C ASN A 930 -0.45 -24.79 -9.16
N ASP A 931 0.68 -24.76 -9.87
CA ASP A 931 1.02 -23.75 -10.88
C ASP A 931 0.67 -24.19 -12.31
N VAL A 932 0.87 -23.26 -13.26
CA VAL A 932 0.85 -23.54 -14.70
C VAL A 932 2.21 -23.21 -15.28
N LEU A 933 2.95 -24.23 -15.70
CA LEU A 933 4.13 -24.07 -16.55
C LEU A 933 3.69 -23.81 -18.00
N VAL A 934 4.10 -22.65 -18.51
CA VAL A 934 3.94 -22.22 -19.90
C VAL A 934 5.33 -22.14 -20.53
N GLU A 935 5.53 -22.88 -21.62
CA GLU A 935 6.78 -22.89 -22.38
C GLU A 935 6.55 -22.10 -23.69
N VAL A 936 7.40 -21.11 -23.99
CA VAL A 936 7.31 -20.32 -25.23
C VAL A 936 8.64 -20.39 -25.98
N PHE A 937 8.59 -20.77 -27.25
CA PHE A 937 9.74 -20.89 -28.15
C PHE A 937 9.59 -19.90 -29.30
N VAL A 938 10.67 -19.18 -29.64
CA VAL A 938 10.71 -18.16 -30.69
C VAL A 938 11.96 -18.31 -31.56
N GLY A 939 11.78 -18.54 -32.88
CA GLY A 939 12.87 -18.55 -33.87
C GLY A 939 12.73 -19.52 -35.04
#